data_AF-A0A2D1QCL4-F1
#
_entry.id   AF-A0A2D1QCL4-F1
#
_cell.length_a   1.000
_cell.length_b   1.000
_cell.length_c   1.000
_cell.angle_alpha   90.00
_cell.angle_beta   90.00
_cell.angle_gamma   90.00
#
_symmetry.space_group_name_H-M   'P 1'
#
loop_
_entity.id
_entity.type
_entity.pdbx_description
1 polymer ?
#
loop_
_entity_poly.entity_id
_entity_poly.type
_entity_poly.pdbx_seq_one_letter_code
_entity_poly.pdbx_strand_id
1 'polypeptide(L)'
;MNSSVETNVKKRMSLDEQVAHLQPVVLRATSDIDYLLSISFVNKGSILNLSDTVLSKLTGIHSTNIRKLDSLGYFKPIYEEYEKLGVIKDGFSGLACNFLIRLEQARRYISSNIDVIQQVPIINGRISVSAFERSSLARQFRINGSKALAVKLNMHPEIANAYSDFLDWILEKMSVEGFFDKESFVSYTDKAKQRKKVVKDESAWAIFNVARKYEGFTESIYSLSHIANTNPLMALFALASKRVTAKSSINNYLATYSSFVKYLEANNINHASSLAECVNDYISLRYKSYIEDILLGKTLSPAQANTYISCLNLTLQRLVAFEEFKGRSFIYASGFDIGSSSNKAMAYTPYTPEERNLIQVKLDRQIVELKNSWLTPYVKSFKCHDFINASGKRSIIVSANITLESLKSWFDHECDSIPFYFDGYKDAHGDDPRSIFKRALTCLKNRNIFDGNISELWDLWNVPGRIVTAKALIPLYLKLIQVTGMNPSSIIDLEIDDFVVSHDATNRPCLRYWKERSTGAKEYHLDIFNCDITWLSMGQAKVVEDIFETIIAITKHVRVNAGDDVKNNLFICNSTARNKSNDAEWHAPIVPTMGQMWNCLKDFSNDLINENGEEVEVIATRFRSSFISELIDNGVPLREIQMIMGHANIGVTLAYLDRMDFNKQSRSKIYAALTKIYENSYELKNRPNGDDVSVKNLQEVIYKTPLGGCKNIFDPPDFIKSLNSYKSGSACANFNKCLSCNNVIITRSHLPDLFALYRDYTQVARNTRLMLTPHGKVIQDNIDILESILGERSEFSAKELEVAKRLSLNIESTILIDGVSL
;
A
#
# COMPACT_ATOMS: atom_id res chain seq x y z
N MET A 1 -80.54 -18.05 -28.89
CA MET A 1 -81.36 -17.48 -27.80
C MET A 1 -80.37 -16.95 -26.78
N ASN A 2 -79.96 -15.68 -26.86
CA ASN A 2 -80.63 -14.50 -26.29
C ASN A 2 -80.94 -14.74 -24.81
N SER A 3 -80.49 -13.95 -23.83
CA SER A 3 -79.94 -12.59 -23.74
C SER A 3 -79.28 -12.53 -22.32
N SER A 4 -78.45 -11.61 -21.86
CA SER A 4 -78.15 -10.22 -22.20
C SER A 4 -77.04 -9.80 -21.23
N VAL A 5 -75.90 -9.32 -21.75
CA VAL A 5 -75.37 -7.98 -21.44
C VAL A 5 -75.81 -7.42 -20.08
N GLU A 6 -75.14 -7.80 -18.99
CA GLU A 6 -75.07 -6.93 -17.81
C GLU A 6 -73.92 -5.95 -18.03
N THR A 7 -74.24 -4.94 -18.84
CA THR A 7 -73.60 -3.63 -18.79
C THR A 7 -73.52 -3.16 -17.34
N ASN A 8 -72.29 -3.06 -16.84
CA ASN A 8 -71.89 -2.31 -15.65
C ASN A 8 -72.33 -0.84 -15.78
N VAL A 9 -73.61 -0.55 -15.56
CA VAL A 9 -74.05 0.77 -15.15
C VAL A 9 -73.88 0.81 -13.64
N LYS A 10 -72.66 1.12 -13.18
CA LYS A 10 -72.51 1.66 -11.82
C LYS A 10 -73.40 2.89 -11.77
N LYS A 11 -74.53 2.78 -11.06
CA LYS A 11 -75.43 3.88 -10.70
C LYS A 11 -74.56 5.09 -10.36
N ARG A 12 -74.64 6.17 -11.15
CA ARG A 12 -73.95 7.42 -10.81
C ARG A 12 -74.56 7.88 -9.50
N MET A 13 -73.83 7.72 -8.39
CA MET A 13 -74.26 8.19 -7.09
C MET A 13 -74.66 9.66 -7.19
N SER A 14 -75.82 10.03 -6.65
CA SER A 14 -76.24 11.43 -6.57
C SER A 14 -75.25 12.23 -5.70
N LEU A 15 -75.30 13.57 -5.77
CA LEU A 15 -74.43 14.39 -4.90
C LEU A 15 -74.74 14.13 -3.42
N ASP A 16 -76.02 13.98 -3.07
CA ASP A 16 -76.46 13.69 -1.71
C ASP A 16 -75.98 12.31 -1.22
N GLU A 17 -76.02 11.29 -2.09
CA GLU A 17 -75.44 9.97 -1.80
C GLU A 17 -73.92 10.07 -1.60
N GLN A 18 -73.20 10.84 -2.42
CA GLN A 18 -71.76 11.05 -2.25
C GLN A 18 -71.42 11.77 -0.95
N VAL A 19 -72.21 12.78 -0.56
CA VAL A 19 -72.03 13.50 0.72
C VAL A 19 -72.33 12.59 1.90
N ALA A 20 -73.36 11.76 1.83
CA ALA A 20 -73.68 10.78 2.88
C ALA A 20 -72.56 9.73 3.08
N HIS A 21 -71.91 9.30 2.00
CA HIS A 21 -70.75 8.40 2.06
C HIS A 21 -69.47 9.08 2.55
N LEU A 22 -69.37 10.41 2.36
CA LEU A 22 -68.22 11.21 2.79
C LEU A 22 -68.27 11.54 4.29
N GLN A 23 -69.46 11.82 4.82
CA GLN A 23 -69.66 12.33 6.18
C GLN A 23 -69.03 11.44 7.28
N PRO A 24 -69.10 10.09 7.24
CA PRO A 24 -68.42 9.23 8.21
C PRO A 24 -66.89 9.32 8.14
N VAL A 25 -66.32 9.52 6.94
CA VAL A 25 -64.87 9.64 6.74
C VAL A 25 -64.38 10.99 7.28
N VAL A 26 -65.09 12.07 7.02
CA VAL A 26 -64.76 13.40 7.58
C VAL A 26 -64.88 13.38 9.10
N LEU A 27 -65.99 12.83 9.64
CA LEU A 27 -66.19 12.75 11.09
C LEU A 27 -65.07 11.95 11.76
N ARG A 28 -64.72 10.79 11.20
CA ARG A 28 -63.64 9.95 11.75
C ARG A 28 -62.27 10.63 11.63
N ALA A 29 -61.98 11.31 10.51
CA ALA A 29 -60.74 12.06 10.35
C ALA A 29 -60.63 13.25 11.33
N THR A 30 -61.76 13.84 11.74
CA THR A 30 -61.77 14.91 12.76
C THR A 30 -61.74 14.41 14.20
N SER A 31 -62.08 13.14 14.45
CA SER A 31 -62.15 12.57 15.81
C SER A 31 -61.00 11.62 16.15
N ASP A 32 -60.41 10.99 15.14
CA ASP A 32 -59.34 10.01 15.26
C ASP A 32 -58.15 10.43 14.40
N ILE A 33 -57.09 10.78 15.10
CA ILE A 33 -55.85 11.30 14.54
C ILE A 33 -55.00 10.21 13.87
N ASP A 34 -55.11 8.94 14.27
CA ASP A 34 -54.46 7.85 13.51
C ASP A 34 -55.18 7.63 12.17
N TYR A 35 -56.51 7.77 12.18
CA TYR A 35 -57.30 7.75 10.94
C TYR A 35 -57.01 8.97 10.07
N LEU A 36 -56.89 10.16 10.65
CA LEU A 36 -56.48 11.38 9.95
C LEU A 36 -55.15 11.15 9.21
N LEU A 37 -54.10 10.73 9.94
CA LEU A 37 -52.75 10.48 9.42
C LEU A 37 -52.71 9.40 8.32
N SER A 38 -53.75 8.58 8.16
CA SER A 38 -53.84 7.61 7.05
C SER A 38 -54.14 8.27 5.69
N ILE A 39 -54.61 9.53 5.69
CA ILE A 39 -55.02 10.27 4.49
C ILE A 39 -53.84 11.09 3.95
N SER A 40 -53.20 10.62 2.88
CA SER A 40 -52.04 11.29 2.26
C SER A 40 -52.40 12.46 1.32
N PHE A 41 -51.44 13.33 1.05
CA PHE A 41 -51.52 14.43 0.06
C PHE A 41 -50.94 14.06 -1.32
N VAL A 42 -51.36 14.76 -2.35
CA VAL A 42 -50.82 14.75 -3.73
C VAL A 42 -50.69 16.17 -4.27
N ASN A 43 -49.68 16.43 -5.10
CA ASN A 43 -49.57 17.70 -5.82
C ASN A 43 -50.25 17.59 -7.19
N LYS A 44 -51.12 18.54 -7.52
CA LYS A 44 -51.64 18.72 -8.88
C LYS A 44 -51.40 20.17 -9.30
N GLY A 45 -50.29 20.40 -10.01
CA GLY A 45 -49.80 21.76 -10.30
C GLY A 45 -49.19 22.40 -9.05
N SER A 46 -49.56 23.65 -8.75
CA SER A 46 -49.15 24.39 -7.54
C SER A 46 -50.10 24.22 -6.35
N ILE A 47 -51.17 23.41 -6.49
CA ILE A 47 -52.22 23.26 -5.49
C ILE A 47 -52.03 21.94 -4.72
N LEU A 48 -52.12 22.04 -3.39
CA LEU A 48 -52.08 20.92 -2.47
C LEU A 48 -53.47 20.29 -2.37
N ASN A 49 -53.58 18.99 -2.67
CA ASN A 49 -54.84 18.26 -2.58
C ASN A 49 -54.68 16.98 -1.78
N LEU A 50 -55.75 16.52 -1.13
CA LEU A 50 -55.82 15.18 -0.57
C LEU A 50 -55.79 14.12 -1.68
N SER A 51 -55.25 12.94 -1.36
CA SER A 51 -55.14 11.82 -2.31
C SER A 51 -56.51 11.28 -2.67
N ASP A 52 -56.94 11.58 -3.90
CA ASP A 52 -58.18 11.06 -4.47
C ASP A 52 -58.24 9.53 -4.52
N THR A 53 -57.08 8.88 -4.61
CA THR A 53 -56.96 7.42 -4.61
C THR A 53 -57.18 6.82 -3.23
N VAL A 54 -56.66 7.46 -2.17
CA VAL A 54 -56.88 7.01 -0.79
C VAL A 54 -58.32 7.26 -0.38
N LEU A 55 -58.83 8.47 -0.62
CA LEU A 55 -60.20 8.86 -0.29
C LEU A 55 -61.23 8.04 -1.07
N SER A 56 -60.95 7.69 -2.33
CA SER A 56 -61.82 6.79 -3.11
C SER A 56 -61.94 5.41 -2.48
N LYS A 57 -60.85 4.87 -1.91
CA LYS A 57 -60.88 3.59 -1.17
C LYS A 57 -61.63 3.69 0.16
N LEU A 58 -61.49 4.80 0.86
CA LEU A 58 -62.13 5.01 2.17
C LEU A 58 -63.64 5.28 2.07
N THR A 59 -64.08 5.95 1.01
CA THR A 59 -65.49 6.37 0.82
C THR A 59 -66.27 5.49 -0.16
N GLY A 60 -65.60 4.73 -1.03
CA GLY A 60 -66.21 4.01 -2.16
C GLY A 60 -66.57 4.92 -3.35
N ILE A 61 -66.32 6.23 -3.27
CA ILE A 61 -66.62 7.21 -4.30
C ILE A 61 -65.53 7.20 -5.37
N HIS A 62 -65.89 7.33 -6.65
CA HIS A 62 -64.91 7.38 -7.75
C HIS A 62 -63.98 8.61 -7.64
N SER A 63 -62.70 8.46 -7.99
CA SER A 63 -61.66 9.50 -7.83
C SER A 63 -61.95 10.84 -8.55
N THR A 64 -62.73 10.82 -9.64
CA THR A 64 -63.20 12.04 -10.32
C THR A 64 -64.21 12.82 -9.49
N ASN A 65 -65.05 12.14 -8.72
CA ASN A 65 -66.07 12.76 -7.89
C ASN A 65 -65.48 13.26 -6.57
N ILE A 66 -64.49 12.54 -6.01
CA ILE A 66 -63.68 13.03 -4.88
C ILE A 66 -63.06 14.39 -5.18
N ARG A 67 -62.46 14.56 -6.38
CA ARG A 67 -61.92 15.85 -6.82
C ARG A 67 -62.96 16.96 -6.85
N LYS A 68 -64.17 16.63 -7.31
CA LYS A 68 -65.28 17.60 -7.36
C LYS A 68 -65.71 18.00 -5.94
N LEU A 69 -65.81 17.05 -5.02
CA LEU A 69 -66.15 17.31 -3.62
C LEU A 69 -65.08 18.14 -2.91
N ASP A 70 -63.80 17.91 -3.21
CA ASP A 70 -62.65 18.70 -2.74
C ASP A 70 -62.73 20.15 -3.22
N SER A 71 -63.01 20.36 -4.52
CA SER A 71 -63.21 21.72 -5.06
C SER A 71 -64.45 22.44 -4.51
N LEU A 72 -65.44 21.69 -4.00
CA LEU A 72 -66.65 22.23 -3.38
C LEU A 72 -66.49 22.46 -1.87
N GLY A 73 -65.31 22.18 -1.30
CA GLY A 73 -64.98 22.46 0.10
C GLY A 73 -65.44 21.41 1.12
N TYR A 74 -65.94 20.25 0.70
CA TYR A 74 -66.44 19.23 1.63
C TYR A 74 -65.36 18.57 2.49
N PHE A 75 -64.08 18.67 2.10
CA PHE A 75 -62.95 18.18 2.87
C PHE A 75 -62.29 19.25 3.76
N LYS A 76 -62.83 20.49 3.78
CA LYS A 76 -62.27 21.59 4.58
C LYS A 76 -61.97 21.22 6.04
N PRO A 77 -62.84 20.48 6.76
CA PRO A 77 -62.53 20.08 8.14
C PRO A 77 -61.26 19.22 8.27
N ILE A 78 -60.94 18.40 7.26
CA ILE A 78 -59.73 17.57 7.25
C ILE A 78 -58.47 18.44 7.06
N TYR A 79 -58.55 19.46 6.19
CA TYR A 79 -57.44 20.41 6.03
C TYR A 79 -57.22 21.23 7.31
N GLU A 80 -58.30 21.69 7.97
CA GLU A 80 -58.21 22.44 9.23
C GLU A 80 -57.55 21.61 10.35
N GLU A 81 -57.82 20.30 10.44
CA GLU A 81 -57.13 19.43 11.40
C GLU A 81 -55.65 19.22 11.07
N TYR A 82 -55.30 19.14 9.78
CA TYR A 82 -53.90 19.06 9.37
C TYR A 82 -53.12 20.37 9.57
N GLU A 83 -53.79 21.52 9.48
CA GLU A 83 -53.24 22.82 9.85
C GLU A 83 -52.99 22.91 11.36
N LYS A 84 -53.93 22.44 12.20
CA LYS A 84 -53.75 22.35 13.66
C LYS A 84 -52.58 21.46 14.06
N LEU A 85 -52.35 20.37 13.32
CA LEU A 85 -51.20 19.48 13.52
C LEU A 85 -49.88 20.02 12.94
N GLY A 86 -49.90 21.17 12.28
CA GLY A 86 -48.70 21.77 11.68
C GLY A 86 -48.16 21.00 10.47
N VAL A 87 -48.97 20.12 9.86
CA VAL A 87 -48.63 19.33 8.67
C VAL A 87 -48.77 20.17 7.40
N ILE A 88 -49.77 21.06 7.36
CA ILE A 88 -49.98 22.02 6.27
C ILE A 88 -49.40 23.37 6.66
N LYS A 89 -48.58 23.95 5.78
CA LYS A 89 -48.07 25.32 5.87
C LYS A 89 -47.91 25.92 4.47
N ASP A 90 -47.86 27.24 4.41
CA ASP A 90 -47.66 27.97 3.16
C ASP A 90 -46.37 27.52 2.46
N GLY A 91 -46.49 27.18 1.17
CA GLY A 91 -45.37 26.72 0.35
C GLY A 91 -45.00 25.23 0.51
N PHE A 92 -45.68 24.48 1.40
CA PHE A 92 -45.39 23.05 1.54
C PHE A 92 -45.98 22.24 0.39
N SER A 93 -45.13 21.42 -0.22
CA SER A 93 -45.56 20.45 -1.23
C SER A 93 -46.24 19.25 -0.57
N GLY A 94 -47.11 18.53 -1.27
CA GLY A 94 -47.72 17.30 -0.76
C GLY A 94 -46.69 16.23 -0.37
N LEU A 95 -45.49 16.23 -0.96
CA LEU A 95 -44.39 15.38 -0.50
C LEU A 95 -43.86 15.79 0.89
N ALA A 96 -43.82 17.09 1.18
CA ALA A 96 -43.43 17.62 2.48
C ALA A 96 -44.48 17.29 3.56
N CYS A 97 -45.77 17.54 3.28
CA CYS A 97 -46.86 17.19 4.19
C CYS A 97 -46.87 15.68 4.50
N ASN A 98 -46.70 14.84 3.48
CA ASN A 98 -46.60 13.39 3.65
C ASN A 98 -45.38 12.94 4.47
N PHE A 99 -44.28 13.71 4.45
CA PHE A 99 -43.12 13.40 5.28
C PHE A 99 -43.41 13.71 6.75
N LEU A 100 -44.05 14.85 7.05
CA LEU A 100 -44.48 15.19 8.41
C LEU A 100 -45.50 14.20 8.97
N ILE A 101 -46.45 13.75 8.16
CA ILE A 101 -47.39 12.67 8.53
C ILE A 101 -46.63 11.41 9.02
N ARG A 102 -45.56 11.01 8.32
CA ARG A 102 -44.78 9.83 8.69
C ARG A 102 -44.02 10.00 10.00
N LEU A 103 -43.51 11.21 10.27
CA LEU A 103 -42.86 11.51 11.55
C LEU A 103 -43.86 11.40 12.72
N GLU A 104 -45.07 11.93 12.55
CA GLU A 104 -46.13 11.83 13.56
C GLU A 104 -46.63 10.39 13.76
N GLN A 105 -46.78 9.62 12.67
CA GLN A 105 -47.08 8.19 12.74
C GLN A 105 -46.01 7.42 13.52
N ALA A 106 -44.73 7.72 13.26
CA ALA A 106 -43.63 7.09 13.98
C ALA A 106 -43.61 7.50 15.46
N ARG A 107 -43.83 8.78 15.78
CA ARG A 107 -43.90 9.30 17.16
C ARG A 107 -44.98 8.58 17.97
N ARG A 108 -46.15 8.37 17.38
CA ARG A 108 -47.27 7.64 17.98
C ARG A 108 -46.96 6.16 18.15
N TYR A 109 -46.43 5.52 17.12
CA TYR A 109 -46.06 4.11 17.18
C TYR A 109 -45.02 3.81 18.27
N ILE A 110 -43.98 4.65 18.39
CA ILE A 110 -42.96 4.55 19.43
C ILE A 110 -43.58 4.76 20.81
N SER A 111 -44.51 5.72 20.94
CA SER A 111 -45.19 5.98 22.21
C SER A 111 -46.08 4.81 22.67
N SER A 112 -46.67 4.06 21.72
CA SER A 112 -47.45 2.86 22.01
C SER A 112 -46.63 1.58 22.13
N ASN A 113 -45.39 1.55 21.61
CA ASN A 113 -44.52 0.37 21.58
C ASN A 113 -43.10 0.75 22.01
N ILE A 114 -42.92 0.99 23.30
CA ILE A 114 -41.71 1.64 23.80
C ILE A 114 -40.43 0.82 23.57
N ASP A 115 -40.52 -0.50 23.55
CA ASP A 115 -39.38 -1.41 23.34
C ASP A 115 -38.69 -1.20 21.98
N VAL A 116 -39.43 -0.68 20.99
CA VAL A 116 -38.90 -0.43 19.65
C VAL A 116 -37.84 0.68 19.66
N ILE A 117 -37.82 1.54 20.69
CA ILE A 117 -36.84 2.62 20.81
C ILE A 117 -35.40 2.10 20.99
N GLN A 118 -35.22 0.87 21.50
CA GLN A 118 -33.92 0.21 21.61
C GLN A 118 -33.24 -0.04 20.25
N GLN A 119 -34.03 -0.04 19.17
CA GLN A 119 -33.54 -0.23 17.80
C GLN A 119 -32.89 1.04 17.23
N VAL A 120 -32.94 2.15 17.96
CA VAL A 120 -32.36 3.45 17.55
C VAL A 120 -30.88 3.52 17.94
N PRO A 121 -29.96 3.66 16.96
CA PRO A 121 -28.53 3.68 17.25
C PRO A 121 -28.07 5.02 17.84
N ILE A 122 -27.54 4.97 19.06
CA ILE A 122 -26.85 6.10 19.71
C ILE A 122 -25.35 5.98 19.45
N ILE A 123 -24.75 7.02 18.88
CA ILE A 123 -23.31 7.13 18.65
C ILE A 123 -22.82 8.43 19.30
N ASN A 124 -21.87 8.32 20.24
CA ASN A 124 -21.33 9.47 20.97
C ASN A 124 -22.40 10.33 21.67
N GLY A 125 -23.46 9.72 22.20
CA GLY A 125 -24.54 10.42 22.92
C GLY A 125 -25.49 11.22 22.03
N ARG A 126 -25.48 10.96 20.72
CA ARG A 126 -26.42 11.51 19.75
C ARG A 126 -26.94 10.41 18.83
N ILE A 127 -28.14 10.59 18.29
CA ILE A 127 -28.65 9.70 17.24
C ILE A 127 -27.95 10.06 15.93
N SER A 128 -27.21 9.11 15.37
CA SER A 128 -26.62 9.31 14.05
C SER A 128 -27.70 9.21 12.99
N VAL A 129 -27.95 10.31 12.26
CA VAL A 129 -28.96 10.36 11.18
C VAL A 129 -28.78 9.21 10.20
N SER A 130 -27.54 8.97 9.74
CA SER A 130 -27.25 7.90 8.76
C SER A 130 -27.42 6.49 9.31
N ALA A 131 -27.32 6.31 10.64
CA ALA A 131 -27.55 5.03 11.28
C ALA A 131 -29.06 4.83 11.55
N PHE A 132 -29.76 5.88 11.99
CA PHE A 132 -31.20 5.88 12.21
C PHE A 132 -31.97 5.57 10.93
N GLU A 133 -31.63 6.20 9.80
CA GLU A 133 -32.25 5.92 8.49
C GLU A 133 -32.05 4.48 8.00
N ARG A 134 -31.08 3.75 8.56
CA ARG A 134 -30.85 2.34 8.26
C ARG A 134 -31.59 1.40 9.21
N SER A 135 -32.23 1.91 10.27
CA SER A 135 -33.00 1.10 11.22
C SER A 135 -34.27 0.51 10.60
N SER A 136 -34.76 -0.57 11.20
CA SER A 136 -36.08 -1.17 10.92
C SER A 136 -37.22 -0.17 11.12
N LEU A 137 -37.15 0.61 12.19
CA LEU A 137 -38.13 1.64 12.53
C LEU A 137 -38.25 2.71 11.43
N ALA A 138 -37.12 3.23 10.95
CA ALA A 138 -37.13 4.21 9.86
C ALA A 138 -37.64 3.60 8.54
N ARG A 139 -37.29 2.34 8.22
CA ARG A 139 -37.81 1.63 7.04
C ARG A 139 -39.33 1.43 7.08
N GLN A 140 -39.87 1.06 8.25
CA GLN A 140 -41.29 0.79 8.44
C GLN A 140 -42.15 2.01 8.09
N PHE A 141 -41.75 3.19 8.56
CA PHE A 141 -42.45 4.45 8.29
C PHE A 141 -41.95 5.19 7.04
N ARG A 142 -41.02 4.59 6.28
CA ARG A 142 -40.40 5.20 5.09
C ARG A 142 -39.76 6.56 5.36
N ILE A 143 -39.04 6.65 6.49
CA ILE A 143 -38.24 7.78 6.96
C ILE A 143 -36.77 7.54 6.56
N ASN A 144 -36.52 7.21 5.28
CA ASN A 144 -35.19 6.86 4.77
C ASN A 144 -34.80 7.76 3.59
N GLY A 145 -33.51 8.07 3.48
CA GLY A 145 -32.98 8.80 2.33
C GLY A 145 -33.24 10.31 2.39
N SER A 146 -33.21 10.92 3.58
CA SER A 146 -33.37 12.37 3.74
C SER A 146 -32.41 13.15 2.86
N LYS A 147 -31.20 12.66 2.54
CA LYS A 147 -30.31 13.33 1.56
C LYS A 147 -30.88 13.40 0.13
N ALA A 148 -31.51 12.34 -0.36
CA ALA A 148 -32.14 12.33 -1.69
C ALA A 148 -33.51 13.04 -1.69
N LEU A 149 -34.23 12.95 -0.56
CA LEU A 149 -35.48 13.65 -0.31
C LEU A 149 -35.25 15.15 -0.10
N ALA A 150 -34.14 15.56 0.52
CA ALA A 150 -33.73 16.93 0.77
C ALA A 150 -33.47 17.71 -0.52
N VAL A 151 -32.79 17.05 -1.47
CA VAL A 151 -32.55 17.56 -2.82
C VAL A 151 -33.86 17.66 -3.62
N LYS A 152 -34.82 16.75 -3.41
CA LYS A 152 -36.15 16.79 -4.05
C LYS A 152 -37.13 17.77 -3.40
N LEU A 153 -36.98 18.05 -2.10
CA LEU A 153 -37.87 18.89 -1.31
C LEU A 153 -37.37 20.34 -1.14
N ASN A 154 -36.19 20.69 -1.67
CA ASN A 154 -35.55 22.00 -1.44
C ASN A 154 -35.58 22.41 0.04
N MET A 155 -35.30 21.47 0.96
CA MET A 155 -35.68 21.50 2.39
C MET A 155 -35.96 22.91 2.94
N HIS A 156 -37.25 23.25 3.07
CA HIS A 156 -37.64 24.40 3.87
C HIS A 156 -37.04 24.21 5.29
N PRO A 157 -36.45 25.25 5.92
CA PRO A 157 -35.82 25.14 7.23
C PRO A 157 -36.70 24.44 8.28
N GLU A 158 -38.01 24.63 8.16
CA GLU A 158 -39.02 24.06 9.06
C GLU A 158 -39.15 22.53 8.97
N ILE A 159 -38.94 21.92 7.80
CA ILE A 159 -38.98 20.46 7.64
C ILE A 159 -37.70 19.84 8.22
N ALA A 160 -36.56 20.53 8.05
CA ALA A 160 -35.31 20.13 8.68
C ALA A 160 -35.40 20.20 10.21
N ASN A 161 -36.02 21.26 10.74
CA ASN A 161 -36.28 21.42 12.16
C ASN A 161 -37.20 20.32 12.67
N ALA A 162 -38.34 20.05 12.02
CA ALA A 162 -39.25 18.98 12.44
C ALA A 162 -38.59 17.60 12.49
N TYR A 163 -37.65 17.32 11.58
CA TYR A 163 -36.87 16.08 11.62
C TYR A 163 -35.85 16.06 12.76
N SER A 164 -35.16 17.18 13.01
CA SER A 164 -34.25 17.31 14.17
C SER A 164 -35.01 17.16 15.48
N ASP A 165 -36.13 17.87 15.63
CA ASP A 165 -37.00 17.83 16.80
C ASP A 165 -37.53 16.42 17.07
N PHE A 166 -37.83 15.66 16.01
CA PHE A 166 -38.20 14.26 16.12
C PHE A 166 -37.07 13.39 16.69
N LEU A 167 -35.82 13.57 16.23
CA LEU A 167 -34.67 12.84 16.76
C LEU A 167 -34.34 13.25 18.21
N ASP A 168 -34.42 14.55 18.52
CA ASP A 168 -34.23 15.05 19.88
C ASP A 168 -35.30 14.51 20.83
N TRP A 169 -36.56 14.46 20.37
CA TRP A 169 -37.66 13.82 21.10
C TRP A 169 -37.41 12.33 21.36
N ILE A 170 -36.89 11.57 20.39
CA ILE A 170 -36.51 10.16 20.61
C ILE A 170 -35.44 10.07 21.70
N LEU A 171 -34.40 10.90 21.64
CA LEU A 171 -33.30 10.88 22.61
C LEU A 171 -33.78 11.22 24.02
N GLU A 172 -34.68 12.20 24.16
CA GLU A 172 -35.33 12.54 25.42
C GLU A 172 -36.19 11.38 25.93
N LYS A 173 -36.98 10.75 25.06
CA LYS A 173 -37.80 9.59 25.41
C LYS A 173 -36.95 8.39 25.85
N MET A 174 -35.80 8.14 25.21
CA MET A 174 -34.84 7.12 25.66
C MET A 174 -34.27 7.45 27.05
N SER A 175 -34.09 8.72 27.37
CA SER A 175 -33.60 9.15 28.69
C SER A 175 -34.64 8.97 29.79
N VAL A 176 -35.91 9.31 29.52
CA VAL A 176 -37.01 9.16 30.49
C VAL A 176 -37.29 7.69 30.80
N GLU A 177 -37.23 6.82 29.79
CA GLU A 177 -37.56 5.40 29.92
C GLU A 177 -36.34 4.54 30.35
N GLY A 178 -35.20 5.17 30.64
CA GLY A 178 -34.00 4.49 31.15
C GLY A 178 -33.16 3.74 30.11
N PHE A 179 -33.41 3.92 28.81
CA PHE A 179 -32.60 3.32 27.73
C PHE A 179 -31.29 4.08 27.47
N PHE A 180 -31.18 5.33 27.91
CA PHE A 180 -29.97 6.14 27.77
C PHE A 180 -29.82 7.10 28.94
N ASP A 181 -28.77 6.97 29.74
CA ASP A 181 -28.49 7.91 30.83
C ASP A 181 -27.63 9.08 30.32
N LYS A 182 -28.28 10.22 30.12
CA LYS A 182 -27.64 11.46 29.66
C LYS A 182 -26.71 12.07 30.70
N GLU A 183 -26.90 11.78 31.99
CA GLU A 183 -26.10 12.35 33.10
C GLU A 183 -24.82 11.55 33.35
N SER A 184 -24.83 10.22 33.21
CA SER A 184 -23.61 9.41 33.29
C SER A 184 -22.80 9.36 31.98
N PHE A 185 -23.40 9.75 30.86
CA PHE A 185 -22.73 9.77 29.57
C PHE A 185 -21.70 10.92 29.47
N VAL A 186 -20.41 10.59 29.60
CA VAL A 186 -19.31 11.52 29.32
C VAL A 186 -18.70 11.19 27.95
N SER A 187 -18.88 12.09 26.99
CA SER A 187 -18.31 11.96 25.64
C SER A 187 -16.78 11.84 25.68
N TYR A 188 -16.16 11.16 24.71
CA TYR A 188 -14.69 11.08 24.63
C TYR A 188 -14.02 12.46 24.58
N THR A 189 -14.68 13.42 23.93
CA THR A 189 -14.28 14.83 23.87
C THR A 189 -14.36 15.53 25.23
N ASP A 190 -15.35 15.23 26.06
CA ASP A 190 -15.49 15.83 27.39
C ASP A 190 -14.62 15.12 28.43
N LYS A 191 -14.37 13.81 28.29
CA LYS A 191 -13.30 13.11 29.03
C LYS A 191 -11.92 13.72 28.73
N ALA A 192 -11.67 14.12 27.47
CA ALA A 192 -10.44 14.81 27.09
C ALA A 192 -10.35 16.26 27.65
N LYS A 193 -11.48 16.95 27.85
CA LYS A 193 -11.52 18.27 28.51
C LYS A 193 -11.41 18.16 30.03
N GLN A 194 -12.03 17.17 30.67
CA GLN A 194 -11.95 16.93 32.11
C GLN A 194 -10.54 16.50 32.54
N ARG A 195 -9.82 15.73 31.71
CA ARG A 195 -8.38 15.43 31.91
C ARG A 195 -7.46 16.66 31.94
N LYS A 196 -7.91 17.83 31.47
CA LYS A 196 -7.15 19.09 31.53
C LYS A 196 -7.36 19.91 32.81
N LYS A 197 -8.24 19.49 33.73
CA LYS A 197 -8.64 20.30 34.89
C LYS A 197 -8.04 19.84 36.24
N VAL A 198 -7.05 18.95 36.23
CA VAL A 198 -6.42 18.42 37.45
C VAL A 198 -5.06 19.08 37.69
N VAL A 199 -5.02 19.86 38.79
CA VAL A 199 -3.87 20.37 39.58
C VAL A 199 -3.05 21.55 39.01
N LYS A 200 -3.14 22.68 39.73
CA LYS A 200 -2.17 23.80 39.72
C LYS A 200 -0.91 23.36 40.48
N ASP A 201 -0.09 22.54 39.84
CA ASP A 201 1.36 22.71 39.89
C ASP A 201 1.72 23.42 38.58
N GLU A 202 2.82 24.18 38.50
CA GLU A 202 3.27 24.68 37.20
C GLU A 202 3.42 23.49 36.27
N SER A 203 2.50 23.36 35.30
CA SER A 203 2.42 22.14 34.49
C SER A 203 3.80 21.87 33.89
N ALA A 204 4.27 20.62 33.87
CA ALA A 204 5.56 20.27 33.25
C ALA A 204 5.69 20.84 31.82
N TRP A 205 4.56 21.03 31.15
CA TRP A 205 4.44 21.76 29.88
C TRP A 205 4.84 23.24 29.94
N ALA A 206 4.44 23.98 30.97
CA ALA A 206 4.82 25.38 31.18
C ALA A 206 6.34 25.48 31.40
N ILE A 207 6.88 24.66 32.30
CA ILE A 207 8.32 24.59 32.61
C ILE A 207 9.13 24.24 31.35
N PHE A 208 8.68 23.22 30.58
CA PHE A 208 9.32 22.81 29.33
C PHE A 208 9.34 23.92 28.27
N ASN A 209 8.26 24.71 28.18
CA ASN A 209 8.20 25.83 27.24
C ASN A 209 9.08 27.01 27.66
N VAL A 210 9.28 27.23 28.96
CA VAL A 210 10.25 28.22 29.46
C VAL A 210 11.66 27.81 29.05
N ALA A 211 12.05 26.55 29.27
CA ALA A 211 13.35 26.02 28.85
C ALA A 211 13.56 26.11 27.33
N ARG A 212 12.52 25.81 26.53
CA ARG A 212 12.56 25.92 25.07
C ARG A 212 12.81 27.36 24.59
N LYS A 213 12.43 28.38 25.35
CA LYS A 213 12.63 29.79 24.99
C LYS A 213 13.98 30.35 25.43
N TYR A 214 14.82 29.57 26.12
CA TYR A 214 16.11 30.04 26.58
C TYR A 214 17.03 30.42 25.40
N GLU A 215 17.55 31.64 25.39
CA GLU A 215 18.41 32.21 24.34
C GLU A 215 19.90 32.31 24.74
N GLY A 216 20.27 31.88 25.95
CA GLY A 216 21.66 31.92 26.42
C GLY A 216 22.61 31.05 25.58
N PHE A 217 23.90 31.40 25.60
CA PHE A 217 24.97 30.75 24.83
C PHE A 217 24.94 29.22 24.98
N THR A 218 24.59 28.51 23.90
CA THR A 218 24.50 27.04 23.85
C THR A 218 25.83 26.38 23.48
N GLU A 219 26.94 26.91 23.97
CA GLU A 219 28.28 26.38 23.69
C GLU A 219 28.69 25.35 24.75
N SER A 220 28.31 25.57 26.01
CA SER A 220 28.64 24.71 27.15
C SER A 220 27.40 24.11 27.82
N ILE A 221 27.53 22.89 28.33
CA ILE A 221 26.46 22.16 29.04
C ILE A 221 26.12 22.79 30.38
N TYR A 222 27.05 23.52 31.00
CA TYR A 222 26.80 24.27 32.24
C TYR A 222 25.71 25.35 32.06
N SER A 223 25.46 25.81 30.84
CA SER A 223 24.33 26.70 30.52
C SER A 223 22.97 26.08 30.85
N LEU A 224 22.85 24.75 30.78
CA LEU A 224 21.59 24.03 31.01
C LEU A 224 21.18 24.01 32.48
N SER A 225 22.16 24.01 33.40
CA SER A 225 21.90 24.09 34.84
C SER A 225 21.42 25.46 35.31
N HIS A 226 21.57 26.51 34.49
CA HIS A 226 21.11 27.86 34.82
C HIS A 226 19.65 28.14 34.41
N ILE A 227 18.98 27.19 33.74
CA ILE A 227 17.58 27.33 33.37
C ILE A 227 16.70 27.03 34.59
N ALA A 228 16.13 28.09 35.17
CA ALA A 228 15.31 28.02 36.38
C ALA A 228 14.20 26.96 36.29
N ASN A 229 13.99 26.25 37.39
CA ASN A 229 12.97 25.20 37.57
C ASN A 229 13.06 24.01 36.60
N THR A 230 14.22 23.77 35.98
CA THR A 230 14.44 22.61 35.09
C THR A 230 15.70 21.84 35.49
N ASN A 231 15.75 20.54 35.25
CA ASN A 231 17.00 19.79 35.29
C ASN A 231 17.70 19.82 33.91
N PRO A 232 19.03 19.59 33.85
CA PRO A 232 19.79 19.68 32.60
C PRO A 232 19.27 18.76 31.49
N LEU A 233 18.74 17.59 31.85
CA LEU A 233 18.17 16.63 30.90
C LEU A 233 16.87 17.16 30.27
N MET A 234 15.96 17.70 31.06
CA MET A 234 14.73 18.32 30.59
C MET A 234 15.02 19.54 29.71
N ALA A 235 15.98 20.37 30.13
CA ALA A 235 16.47 21.51 29.36
C ALA A 235 17.00 21.07 27.98
N LEU A 236 17.76 19.98 27.91
CA LEU A 236 18.28 19.43 26.66
C LEU A 236 17.15 18.99 25.70
N PHE A 237 16.16 18.25 26.20
CA PHE A 237 14.98 17.86 25.40
C PHE A 237 14.18 19.08 24.92
N ALA A 238 14.03 20.10 25.76
CA ALA A 238 13.35 21.35 25.41
C ALA A 238 14.10 22.11 24.30
N LEU A 239 15.42 22.21 24.37
CA LEU A 239 16.24 22.83 23.33
C LEU A 239 16.22 22.04 22.02
N ALA A 240 16.25 20.70 22.06
CA ALA A 240 16.14 19.86 20.88
C ALA A 240 14.80 20.07 20.15
N SER A 241 13.72 20.34 20.90
CA SER A 241 12.39 20.63 20.35
C SER A 241 12.27 22.00 19.65
N LYS A 242 13.29 22.87 19.70
CA LYS A 242 13.26 24.17 18.97
C LYS A 242 13.09 24.01 17.46
N ARG A 243 13.53 22.89 16.89
CA ARG A 243 13.42 22.59 15.45
C ARG A 243 11.98 22.35 14.98
N VAL A 244 11.05 22.08 15.88
CA VAL A 244 9.64 21.80 15.56
C VAL A 244 8.73 22.94 16.02
N THR A 245 7.71 23.24 15.22
CA THR A 245 6.75 24.34 15.46
C THR A 245 5.39 23.84 15.94
N ALA A 246 4.97 22.64 15.54
CA ALA A 246 3.68 22.08 15.92
C ALA A 246 3.62 21.69 17.40
N LYS A 247 2.54 22.08 18.09
CA LYS A 247 2.32 21.78 19.52
C LYS A 247 2.34 20.28 19.82
N SER A 248 1.81 19.45 18.92
CA SER A 248 1.87 17.99 19.03
C SER A 248 3.30 17.48 18.99
N SER A 249 4.13 17.98 18.07
CA SER A 249 5.54 17.62 17.97
C SER A 249 6.36 18.05 19.19
N ILE A 250 6.08 19.24 19.76
CA ILE A 250 6.73 19.69 21.00
C ILE A 250 6.33 18.77 22.17
N ASN A 251 5.06 18.39 22.26
CA ASN A 251 4.58 17.42 23.26
C ASN A 251 5.28 16.07 23.14
N ASN A 252 5.66 15.63 21.94
CA ASN A 252 6.40 14.38 21.76
C ASN A 252 7.75 14.41 22.48
N TYR A 253 8.48 15.53 22.46
CA TYR A 253 9.75 15.65 23.19
C TYR A 253 9.54 15.62 24.71
N LEU A 254 8.52 16.30 25.23
CA LEU A 254 8.19 16.25 26.66
C LEU A 254 7.78 14.84 27.10
N ALA A 255 6.94 14.15 26.31
CA ALA A 255 6.53 12.79 26.57
C ALA A 255 7.71 11.80 26.50
N THR A 256 8.64 12.01 25.55
CA THR A 256 9.88 11.22 25.45
C THR A 256 10.75 11.44 26.68
N TYR A 257 10.94 12.69 27.12
CA TYR A 257 11.66 12.99 28.37
C TYR A 257 11.05 12.25 29.57
N SER A 258 9.73 12.34 29.76
CA SER A 258 9.05 11.65 30.86
C SER A 258 9.21 10.12 30.78
N SER A 259 9.20 9.54 29.58
CA SER A 259 9.46 8.11 29.40
C SER A 259 10.92 7.74 29.66
N PHE A 260 11.86 8.61 29.29
CA PHE A 260 13.29 8.38 29.48
C PHE A 260 13.68 8.49 30.96
N VAL A 261 13.05 9.39 31.73
CA VAL A 261 13.21 9.45 33.19
C VAL A 261 12.82 8.13 33.85
N LYS A 262 11.70 7.52 33.44
CA LYS A 262 11.27 6.20 33.96
C LYS A 262 12.28 5.10 33.64
N TYR A 263 12.93 5.16 32.47
CA TYR A 263 14.03 4.26 32.13
C TYR A 263 15.22 4.46 33.06
N LEU A 264 15.63 5.70 33.32
CA LEU A 264 16.74 6.00 34.22
C LEU A 264 16.44 5.50 35.65
N GLU A 265 15.24 5.78 36.16
CA GLU A 265 14.77 5.32 37.46
C GLU A 265 14.75 3.78 37.55
N ALA A 266 14.28 3.09 36.51
CA ALA A 266 14.31 1.63 36.44
C ALA A 266 15.73 1.04 36.45
N ASN A 267 16.74 1.83 36.07
CA ASN A 267 18.15 1.44 36.09
C ASN A 267 18.93 2.04 37.28
N ASN A 268 18.24 2.57 38.29
CA ASN A 268 18.82 3.24 39.47
C ASN A 268 19.73 4.43 39.14
N ILE A 269 19.47 5.11 38.02
CA ILE A 269 20.16 6.34 37.63
C ILE A 269 19.28 7.54 38.00
N ASN A 270 19.81 8.47 38.79
CA ASN A 270 19.10 9.69 39.13
C ASN A 270 19.03 10.62 37.91
N HIS A 271 17.83 10.99 37.47
CA HIS A 271 17.64 11.88 36.33
C HIS A 271 18.03 13.35 36.60
N ALA A 272 18.32 13.70 37.85
CA ALA A 272 18.92 14.98 38.25
C ALA A 272 20.45 14.95 38.33
N SER A 273 21.08 13.79 38.05
CA SER A 273 22.54 13.66 37.94
C SER A 273 23.11 14.44 36.75
N SER A 274 24.45 14.44 36.63
CA SER A 274 25.15 14.99 35.47
C SER A 274 24.66 14.33 34.16
N LEU A 275 24.65 15.10 33.05
CA LEU A 275 24.28 14.56 31.74
C LEU A 275 25.19 13.41 31.29
N ALA A 276 26.45 13.40 31.73
CA ALA A 276 27.40 12.33 31.46
C ALA A 276 27.04 11.01 32.16
N GLU A 277 26.40 11.07 33.33
CA GLU A 277 25.86 9.88 34.01
C GLU A 277 24.56 9.38 33.38
N CYS A 278 23.74 10.30 32.86
CA CYS A 278 22.45 9.96 32.25
C CYS A 278 22.60 9.39 30.82
N VAL A 279 23.70 9.72 30.13
CA VAL A 279 23.87 9.48 28.69
C VAL A 279 25.25 8.90 28.40
N ASN A 280 25.28 7.67 27.89
CA ASN A 280 26.48 7.00 27.37
C ASN A 280 26.34 6.66 25.87
N ASP A 281 27.40 6.18 25.23
CA ASP A 281 27.47 5.94 23.78
C ASP A 281 26.40 4.94 23.27
N TYR A 282 25.93 4.05 24.14
CA TYR A 282 24.94 3.00 23.85
C TYR A 282 23.54 3.32 24.38
N ILE A 283 23.30 4.53 24.88
CA ILE A 283 22.08 4.85 25.63
C ILE A 283 20.82 4.68 24.78
N SER A 284 20.91 4.98 23.48
CA SER A 284 19.79 4.85 22.54
C SER A 284 19.40 3.38 22.35
N LEU A 285 20.39 2.48 22.25
CA LEU A 285 20.15 1.03 22.16
C LEU A 285 19.55 0.46 23.44
N ARG A 286 20.07 0.86 24.61
CA ARG A 286 19.55 0.39 25.91
C ARG A 286 18.13 0.90 26.17
N TYR A 287 17.86 2.15 25.82
CA TYR A 287 16.51 2.70 25.91
C TYR A 287 15.55 2.02 24.94
N LYS A 288 16.02 1.64 23.73
CA LYS A 288 15.22 0.81 22.82
C LYS A 288 14.83 -0.52 23.46
N SER A 289 15.76 -1.27 24.05
CA SER A 289 15.43 -2.54 24.72
C SER A 289 14.42 -2.35 25.87
N TYR A 290 14.54 -1.29 26.66
CA TYR A 290 13.53 -0.97 27.69
C TYR A 290 12.14 -0.70 27.09
N ILE A 291 12.08 -0.01 25.96
CA ILE A 291 10.81 0.24 25.25
C ILE A 291 10.29 -1.03 24.56
N GLU A 292 11.16 -1.97 24.13
CA GLU A 292 10.78 -3.31 23.65
C GLU A 292 9.99 -4.08 24.71
N ASP A 293 10.47 -4.10 25.96
CA ASP A 293 9.80 -4.77 27.07
C ASP A 293 8.42 -4.16 27.36
N ILE A 294 8.30 -2.83 27.28
CA ILE A 294 7.04 -2.09 27.47
C ILE A 294 6.04 -2.36 26.33
N LEU A 295 6.55 -2.50 25.09
CA LEU A 295 5.74 -2.86 23.93
C LEU A 295 5.20 -4.29 24.03
N LEU A 296 6.02 -5.25 24.49
CA LEU A 296 5.57 -6.62 24.77
C LEU A 296 4.46 -6.65 25.83
N GLY A 297 4.53 -5.73 26.81
CA GLY A 297 3.47 -5.50 27.80
C GLY A 297 2.21 -4.80 27.26
N LYS A 298 2.12 -4.44 25.97
CA LYS A 298 0.99 -3.75 25.29
C LYS A 298 0.55 -2.42 25.92
N THR A 299 1.42 -1.76 26.69
CA THR A 299 1.10 -0.49 27.36
C THR A 299 1.44 0.75 26.50
N LEU A 300 2.23 0.56 25.44
CA LEU A 300 2.65 1.59 24.50
C LEU A 300 2.34 1.15 23.06
N SER A 301 1.99 2.09 22.18
CA SER A 301 1.81 1.76 20.75
C SER A 301 3.15 1.82 19.98
N PRO A 302 3.33 1.00 18.93
CA PRO A 302 4.56 1.04 18.10
C PRO A 302 4.85 2.41 17.47
N ALA A 303 3.81 3.17 17.11
CA ALA A 303 3.95 4.53 16.58
C ALA A 303 4.50 5.51 17.64
N GLN A 304 4.03 5.40 18.89
CA GLN A 304 4.55 6.20 20.00
C GLN A 304 5.97 5.77 20.39
N ALA A 305 6.28 4.48 20.40
CA ALA A 305 7.62 3.96 20.64
C ALA A 305 8.64 4.51 19.62
N ASN A 306 8.29 4.48 18.33
CA ASN A 306 9.10 5.10 17.28
C ASN A 306 9.31 6.59 17.48
N THR A 307 8.27 7.30 17.92
CA THR A 307 8.35 8.72 18.23
C THR A 307 9.35 8.96 19.36
N TYR A 308 9.36 8.14 20.41
CA TYR A 308 10.30 8.26 21.52
C TYR A 308 11.75 8.03 21.10
N ILE A 309 12.02 6.98 20.32
CA ILE A 309 13.37 6.70 19.80
C ILE A 309 13.85 7.85 18.90
N SER A 310 12.99 8.34 18.01
CA SER A 310 13.34 9.46 17.13
C SER A 310 13.64 10.73 17.91
N CYS A 311 12.80 11.09 18.88
CA CYS A 311 13.01 12.27 19.71
C CYS A 311 14.30 12.15 20.54
N LEU A 312 14.58 10.98 21.13
CA LEU A 312 15.83 10.75 21.87
C LEU A 312 17.06 10.90 20.95
N ASN A 313 17.05 10.27 19.77
CA ASN A 313 18.18 10.36 18.83
C ASN A 313 18.47 11.80 18.40
N LEU A 314 17.43 12.60 18.13
CA LEU A 314 17.58 14.02 17.80
C LEU A 314 18.10 14.83 18.99
N THR A 315 17.67 14.50 20.21
CA THR A 315 18.20 15.11 21.44
C THR A 315 19.69 14.79 21.62
N LEU A 316 20.11 13.55 21.38
CA LEU A 316 21.52 13.14 21.44
C LEU A 316 22.38 13.81 20.35
N GLN A 317 21.85 13.97 19.12
CA GLN A 317 22.51 14.75 18.08
C GLN A 317 22.69 16.22 18.49
N ARG A 318 21.72 16.79 19.21
CA ARG A 318 21.84 18.13 19.76
C ARG A 318 22.90 18.21 20.87
N LEU A 319 23.04 17.15 21.68
CA LEU A 319 24.05 17.08 22.74
C LEU A 319 25.48 17.15 22.20
N VAL A 320 25.76 16.52 21.04
CA VAL A 320 27.10 16.57 20.40
C VAL A 320 27.49 17.99 19.95
N ALA A 321 26.52 18.92 19.85
CA ALA A 321 26.80 20.30 19.49
C ALA A 321 27.43 21.13 20.63
N PHE A 322 27.37 20.65 21.87
CA PHE A 322 28.04 21.29 23.01
C PHE A 322 29.53 20.89 23.06
N GLU A 323 30.39 21.82 23.48
CA GLU A 323 31.84 21.63 23.46
C GLU A 323 32.30 20.41 24.25
N GLU A 324 31.69 20.11 25.40
CA GLU A 324 32.08 19.01 26.27
C GLU A 324 31.75 17.61 25.71
N PHE A 325 30.87 17.55 24.69
CA PHE A 325 30.48 16.31 24.01
C PHE A 325 30.87 16.32 22.53
N LYS A 326 31.61 17.35 22.11
CA LYS A 326 32.12 17.50 20.74
C LYS A 326 33.11 16.36 20.46
N GLY A 327 32.83 15.57 19.44
CA GLY A 327 33.63 14.40 19.07
C GLY A 327 33.18 13.07 19.69
N ARG A 328 32.18 13.06 20.60
CA ARG A 328 31.52 11.80 21.00
C ARG A 328 30.61 11.28 19.89
N SER A 329 30.64 9.98 19.67
CA SER A 329 29.78 9.30 18.70
C SER A 329 28.77 8.41 19.42
N PHE A 330 27.49 8.77 19.34
CA PHE A 330 26.40 7.93 19.84
C PHE A 330 26.01 6.88 18.80
N ILE A 331 25.72 5.67 19.26
CA ILE A 331 25.14 4.62 18.42
C ILE A 331 23.62 4.76 18.49
N TYR A 332 23.04 5.25 17.40
CA TYR A 332 21.60 5.51 17.32
C TYR A 332 20.82 4.22 17.07
N ALA A 333 19.84 3.93 17.92
CA ALA A 333 18.93 2.83 17.70
C ALA A 333 17.98 3.14 16.54
N SER A 334 17.75 2.15 15.68
CA SER A 334 16.67 2.18 14.70
C SER A 334 15.32 2.13 15.40
N GLY A 335 14.27 2.62 14.73
CA GLY A 335 12.90 2.51 15.20
C GLY A 335 12.45 1.05 15.45
N PHE A 336 11.25 0.92 16.00
CA PHE A 336 10.53 -0.34 16.13
C PHE A 336 9.78 -0.65 14.83
N ASP A 337 9.86 -1.90 14.40
CA ASP A 337 9.02 -2.38 13.31
C ASP A 337 7.58 -2.44 13.80
N ILE A 338 6.77 -1.50 13.31
CA ILE A 338 5.33 -1.49 13.53
C ILE A 338 4.80 -2.75 12.84
N GLY A 339 4.42 -3.76 13.63
CA GLY A 339 3.94 -5.04 13.15
C GLY A 339 3.00 -4.91 11.94
N SER A 340 3.44 -5.53 10.83
CA SER A 340 2.74 -6.01 9.63
C SER A 340 1.52 -5.30 9.01
N SER A 341 1.11 -4.11 9.44
CA SER A 341 -0.12 -3.45 8.89
C SER A 341 0.11 -2.04 8.36
N SER A 342 1.37 -1.60 8.25
CA SER A 342 1.69 -0.41 7.48
C SER A 342 2.57 -0.77 6.28
N ASN A 343 2.12 -0.41 5.08
CA ASN A 343 2.86 -0.55 3.83
C ASN A 343 4.27 0.05 3.88
N LYS A 344 4.53 0.98 4.81
CA LYS A 344 5.86 1.58 5.03
C LYS A 344 6.85 0.64 5.72
N ALA A 345 6.41 -0.25 6.61
CA ALA A 345 7.28 -1.21 7.29
C ALA A 345 7.64 -2.39 6.36
N MET A 346 6.67 -2.88 5.58
CA MET A 346 6.91 -3.96 4.61
C MET A 346 7.59 -3.50 3.32
N ALA A 347 7.66 -2.18 3.05
CA ALA A 347 8.19 -1.64 1.79
C ALA A 347 9.63 -2.11 1.46
N TYR A 348 10.42 -2.42 2.49
CA TYR A 348 11.81 -2.84 2.37
C TYR A 348 12.03 -4.33 2.68
N THR A 349 11.00 -5.07 3.09
CA THR A 349 11.14 -6.51 3.35
C THR A 349 11.10 -7.26 2.02
N PRO A 350 12.12 -8.06 1.68
CA PRO A 350 12.09 -8.85 0.46
C PRO A 350 10.95 -9.90 0.50
N TYR A 351 10.45 -10.30 -0.66
CA TYR A 351 9.61 -11.48 -0.82
C TYR A 351 10.44 -12.73 -0.58
N THR A 352 9.84 -13.75 0.05
CA THR A 352 10.48 -15.06 0.16
C THR A 352 10.67 -15.67 -1.25
N PRO A 353 11.59 -16.64 -1.43
CA PRO A 353 11.74 -17.33 -2.71
C PRO A 353 10.42 -17.94 -3.23
N GLU A 354 9.59 -18.49 -2.34
CA GLU A 354 8.27 -19.05 -2.65
C GLU A 354 7.31 -17.96 -3.14
N GLU A 355 7.18 -16.85 -2.40
CA GLU A 355 6.36 -15.71 -2.79
C GLU A 355 6.81 -15.13 -4.14
N ARG A 356 8.12 -15.01 -4.35
CA ARG A 356 8.69 -14.54 -5.62
C ARG A 356 8.27 -15.43 -6.79
N ASN A 357 8.38 -16.75 -6.63
CA ASN A 357 8.00 -17.70 -7.67
C ASN A 357 6.49 -17.63 -7.96
N LEU A 358 5.65 -17.56 -6.93
CA LEU A 358 4.20 -17.43 -7.07
C LEU A 358 3.82 -16.16 -7.85
N ILE A 359 4.41 -15.02 -7.48
CA ILE A 359 4.21 -13.74 -8.17
C ILE A 359 4.69 -13.83 -9.62
N GLN A 360 5.87 -14.42 -9.87
CA GLN A 360 6.43 -14.56 -11.21
C GLN A 360 5.54 -15.41 -12.13
N VAL A 361 5.09 -16.58 -11.66
CA VAL A 361 4.21 -17.46 -12.44
C VAL A 361 2.91 -16.75 -12.81
N LYS A 362 2.31 -16.00 -11.88
CA LYS A 362 1.10 -15.22 -12.15
C LYS A 362 1.36 -14.09 -13.16
N LEU A 363 2.47 -13.36 -13.01
CA LEU A 363 2.86 -12.29 -13.93
C LEU A 363 3.07 -12.82 -15.35
N ASP A 364 3.86 -13.86 -15.50
CA ASP A 364 4.19 -14.42 -16.82
C ASP A 364 2.92 -14.95 -17.51
N ARG A 365 2.04 -15.63 -16.76
CA ARG A 365 0.72 -16.04 -17.28
C ARG A 365 -0.13 -14.85 -17.74
N GLN A 366 -0.27 -13.82 -16.92
CA GLN A 366 -1.09 -12.66 -17.26
C GLN A 366 -0.52 -11.87 -18.44
N ILE A 367 0.81 -11.78 -18.59
CA ILE A 367 1.44 -11.15 -19.75
C ILE A 367 1.13 -11.93 -21.03
N VAL A 368 1.18 -13.27 -20.99
CA VAL A 368 0.79 -14.10 -22.14
C VAL A 368 -0.68 -13.93 -22.49
N GLU A 369 -1.58 -13.99 -21.51
CA GLU A 369 -3.02 -13.76 -21.71
C GLU A 369 -3.30 -12.37 -22.28
N LEU A 370 -2.59 -11.35 -21.79
CA LEU A 370 -2.67 -9.98 -22.26
C LEU A 370 -2.18 -9.85 -23.71
N LYS A 371 -1.01 -10.40 -24.06
CA LYS A 371 -0.52 -10.39 -25.45
C LYS A 371 -1.51 -11.09 -26.38
N ASN A 372 -2.03 -12.25 -25.98
CA ASN A 372 -3.04 -12.97 -26.76
C ASN A 372 -4.34 -12.17 -26.92
N SER A 373 -4.79 -11.45 -25.89
CA SER A 373 -6.02 -10.67 -25.95
C SER A 373 -5.87 -9.37 -26.75
N TRP A 374 -4.71 -8.70 -26.70
CA TRP A 374 -4.53 -7.37 -27.26
C TRP A 374 -3.78 -7.33 -28.60
N LEU A 375 -2.91 -8.30 -28.86
CA LEU A 375 -2.06 -8.32 -30.07
C LEU A 375 -2.55 -9.30 -31.14
N THR A 376 -3.45 -10.23 -30.79
CA THR A 376 -4.04 -11.13 -31.78
C THR A 376 -4.98 -10.35 -32.71
N PRO A 377 -4.88 -10.51 -34.04
CA PRO A 377 -5.78 -9.86 -34.98
C PRO A 377 -7.25 -10.20 -34.72
N TYR A 378 -8.11 -9.19 -34.73
CA TYR A 378 -9.54 -9.37 -34.49
C TYR A 378 -10.23 -10.09 -35.67
N VAL A 379 -10.98 -11.14 -35.35
CA VAL A 379 -11.73 -11.93 -36.34
C VAL A 379 -13.21 -11.55 -36.26
N LYS A 380 -13.71 -10.95 -37.34
CA LYS A 380 -15.13 -10.61 -37.52
C LYS A 380 -15.98 -11.89 -37.58
N SER A 381 -17.14 -11.82 -36.97
CA SER A 381 -18.14 -12.89 -37.00
C SER A 381 -18.87 -12.97 -38.34
N PHE A 382 -19.40 -14.16 -38.65
CA PHE A 382 -20.31 -14.34 -39.79
C PHE A 382 -21.61 -13.56 -39.56
N LYS A 383 -22.25 -13.10 -40.64
CA LYS A 383 -23.52 -12.37 -40.55
C LYS A 383 -24.64 -13.34 -40.14
N CYS A 384 -25.15 -13.21 -38.91
CA CYS A 384 -26.16 -14.10 -38.32
C CYS A 384 -27.11 -13.41 -37.32
N HIS A 385 -27.22 -12.07 -37.36
CA HIS A 385 -28.16 -11.35 -36.50
C HIS A 385 -29.60 -11.48 -37.02
N ASP A 386 -30.41 -12.32 -36.39
CA ASP A 386 -31.82 -12.56 -36.73
C ASP A 386 -32.80 -12.02 -35.68
N PHE A 387 -32.29 -11.27 -34.68
CA PHE A 387 -33.09 -10.76 -33.57
C PHE A 387 -33.82 -9.45 -33.85
N ILE A 388 -33.82 -8.96 -35.09
CA ILE A 388 -34.56 -7.76 -35.49
C ILE A 388 -35.65 -8.15 -36.49
N ASN A 389 -36.88 -7.76 -36.19
CA ASN A 389 -38.00 -7.88 -37.11
C ASN A 389 -38.42 -6.49 -37.60
N ALA A 390 -38.44 -6.31 -38.92
CA ALA A 390 -38.84 -5.07 -39.56
C ALA A 390 -40.37 -5.01 -39.70
N SER A 391 -41.06 -4.64 -38.61
CA SER A 391 -42.53 -4.46 -38.62
C SER A 391 -42.88 -2.98 -38.47
N GLY A 392 -42.99 -2.26 -39.59
CA GLY A 392 -43.42 -0.84 -39.64
C GLY A 392 -42.27 0.18 -39.52
N LYS A 393 -42.55 1.37 -38.95
CA LYS A 393 -41.59 2.51 -38.84
C LYS A 393 -40.49 2.35 -37.76
N ARG A 394 -40.42 1.23 -37.04
CA ARG A 394 -39.43 1.00 -35.96
C ARG A 394 -38.94 -0.44 -35.93
N SER A 395 -37.65 -0.62 -35.68
CA SER A 395 -37.03 -1.95 -35.48
C SER A 395 -37.49 -2.60 -34.17
N ILE A 396 -38.15 -3.77 -34.27
CA ILE A 396 -38.60 -4.55 -33.11
C ILE A 396 -37.55 -5.62 -32.79
N ILE A 397 -37.09 -5.64 -31.54
CA ILE A 397 -36.13 -6.65 -31.06
C ILE A 397 -36.89 -7.90 -30.62
N VAL A 398 -36.58 -9.04 -31.23
CA VAL A 398 -37.10 -10.37 -30.88
C VAL A 398 -36.20 -10.95 -29.80
N SER A 399 -36.60 -10.76 -28.54
CA SER A 399 -35.79 -11.10 -27.37
C SER A 399 -35.36 -12.57 -27.31
N ALA A 400 -36.12 -13.50 -27.89
CA ALA A 400 -35.84 -14.94 -27.89
C ALA A 400 -34.61 -15.32 -28.74
N ASN A 401 -34.36 -14.61 -29.84
CA ASN A 401 -33.31 -14.95 -30.82
C ASN A 401 -31.95 -14.30 -30.50
N ILE A 402 -31.88 -13.43 -29.48
CA ILE A 402 -30.62 -12.78 -29.11
C ILE A 402 -29.70 -13.78 -28.41
N THR A 403 -28.50 -13.97 -28.97
CA THR A 403 -27.35 -14.67 -28.38
C THR A 403 -26.12 -13.76 -28.35
N LEU A 404 -25.04 -14.17 -27.69
CA LEU A 404 -23.77 -13.43 -27.74
C LEU A 404 -23.19 -13.40 -29.17
N GLU A 405 -23.36 -14.47 -29.92
CA GLU A 405 -22.90 -14.57 -31.31
C GLU A 405 -23.70 -13.67 -32.25
N SER A 406 -25.04 -13.65 -32.11
CA SER A 406 -25.88 -12.74 -32.89
C SER A 406 -25.58 -11.29 -32.56
N LEU A 407 -25.29 -10.98 -31.28
CA LEU A 407 -24.93 -9.63 -30.84
C LEU A 407 -23.54 -9.22 -31.35
N LYS A 408 -22.55 -10.14 -31.37
CA LYS A 408 -21.24 -9.90 -32.01
C LYS A 408 -21.40 -9.64 -33.50
N SER A 409 -22.26 -10.39 -34.17
CA SER A 409 -22.60 -10.18 -35.57
C SER A 409 -23.22 -8.82 -35.84
N TRP A 410 -24.12 -8.35 -34.98
CA TRP A 410 -24.65 -6.98 -35.08
C TRP A 410 -23.55 -5.92 -34.94
N PHE A 411 -22.65 -6.09 -33.97
CA PHE A 411 -21.51 -5.19 -33.79
C PHE A 411 -20.59 -5.14 -35.03
N ASP A 412 -20.28 -6.30 -35.60
CA ASP A 412 -19.34 -6.40 -36.72
C ASP A 412 -19.86 -5.85 -38.05
N HIS A 413 -21.15 -6.01 -38.30
CA HIS A 413 -21.78 -5.70 -39.58
C HIS A 413 -22.55 -4.38 -39.57
N GLU A 414 -23.09 -3.95 -38.42
CA GLU A 414 -23.96 -2.78 -38.32
C GLU A 414 -23.36 -1.67 -37.45
N CYS A 415 -22.30 -1.95 -36.67
CA CYS A 415 -21.58 -0.94 -35.86
C CYS A 415 -20.11 -0.77 -36.30
N ASP A 416 -19.75 -1.22 -37.51
CA ASP A 416 -18.41 -1.12 -38.12
C ASP A 416 -17.26 -1.76 -37.33
N SER A 417 -17.56 -2.63 -36.36
CA SER A 417 -16.58 -3.16 -35.38
C SER A 417 -15.86 -2.06 -34.56
N ILE A 418 -16.45 -0.87 -34.41
CA ILE A 418 -15.84 0.23 -33.63
C ILE A 418 -16.42 0.22 -32.21
N PRO A 419 -15.60 0.07 -31.14
CA PRO A 419 -16.10 0.04 -29.77
C PRO A 419 -16.75 1.38 -29.39
N PHE A 420 -17.85 1.30 -28.63
CA PHE A 420 -18.59 2.47 -28.14
C PHE A 420 -19.09 2.27 -26.71
N TYR A 421 -19.43 3.37 -26.04
CA TYR A 421 -19.84 3.40 -24.64
C TYR A 421 -21.12 4.23 -24.47
N PHE A 422 -22.11 3.72 -23.73
CA PHE A 422 -23.52 4.14 -23.82
C PHE A 422 -23.90 5.46 -23.15
N ASP A 423 -22.98 6.08 -22.45
CA ASP A 423 -23.26 7.22 -21.59
C ASP A 423 -23.05 8.58 -22.27
N GLY A 424 -22.46 8.58 -23.48
CA GLY A 424 -22.42 9.74 -24.40
C GLY A 424 -23.60 9.83 -25.37
N TYR A 425 -24.47 8.82 -25.41
CA TYR A 425 -25.61 8.73 -26.35
C TYR A 425 -26.93 9.09 -25.66
N LYS A 426 -27.05 10.34 -25.18
CA LYS A 426 -28.35 10.86 -24.69
C LYS A 426 -29.31 11.19 -25.84
N ASP A 427 -28.77 11.42 -27.05
CA ASP A 427 -29.52 11.94 -28.20
C ASP A 427 -29.58 10.97 -29.41
N ALA A 428 -29.18 9.71 -29.24
CA ALA A 428 -29.20 8.73 -30.35
C ALA A 428 -30.63 8.39 -30.78
N HIS A 429 -30.90 8.42 -32.08
CA HIS A 429 -32.18 8.01 -32.65
C HIS A 429 -32.50 6.55 -32.24
N GLY A 430 -33.78 6.23 -32.07
CA GLY A 430 -34.20 4.88 -31.61
C GLY A 430 -33.81 3.72 -32.55
N ASP A 431 -33.48 4.06 -33.80
CA ASP A 431 -33.04 3.12 -34.86
C ASP A 431 -31.52 3.16 -35.11
N ASP A 432 -30.75 3.92 -34.33
CA ASP A 432 -29.28 3.88 -34.39
C ASP A 432 -28.78 2.45 -34.04
N PRO A 433 -27.89 1.84 -34.83
CA PRO A 433 -27.38 0.51 -34.58
C PRO A 433 -26.80 0.29 -33.17
N ARG A 434 -26.18 1.32 -32.58
CA ARG A 434 -25.61 1.32 -31.22
C ARG A 434 -26.72 1.36 -30.16
N SER A 435 -27.80 2.08 -30.44
CA SER A 435 -29.01 2.12 -29.58
C SER A 435 -29.72 0.76 -29.57
N ILE A 436 -29.81 0.10 -30.73
CA ILE A 436 -30.32 -1.26 -30.86
C ILE A 436 -29.43 -2.25 -30.10
N PHE A 437 -28.10 -2.15 -30.26
CA PHE A 437 -27.14 -2.97 -29.52
C PHE A 437 -27.30 -2.80 -28.00
N LYS A 438 -27.50 -1.57 -27.49
CA LYS A 438 -27.78 -1.30 -26.06
C LYS A 438 -28.99 -2.08 -25.54
N ARG A 439 -30.10 -2.00 -26.28
CA ARG A 439 -31.35 -2.67 -25.94
C ARG A 439 -31.17 -4.20 -25.98
N ALA A 440 -30.47 -4.71 -26.99
CA ALA A 440 -30.17 -6.15 -27.10
C ALA A 440 -29.28 -6.66 -25.95
N LEU A 441 -28.25 -5.90 -25.57
CA LEU A 441 -27.41 -6.22 -24.41
C LEU A 441 -28.22 -6.20 -23.10
N THR A 442 -29.14 -5.25 -22.94
CA THR A 442 -30.05 -5.20 -21.78
C THR A 442 -30.99 -6.41 -21.76
N CYS A 443 -31.45 -6.88 -22.92
CA CYS A 443 -32.22 -8.12 -23.03
C CYS A 443 -31.41 -9.35 -22.60
N LEU A 444 -30.13 -9.46 -22.99
CA LEU A 444 -29.25 -10.55 -22.54
C LEU A 444 -29.04 -10.54 -21.02
N LYS A 445 -28.85 -9.34 -20.43
CA LYS A 445 -28.77 -9.15 -18.97
C LYS A 445 -30.04 -9.60 -18.26
N ASN A 446 -31.20 -9.13 -18.72
CA ASN A 446 -32.50 -9.49 -18.12
C ASN A 446 -32.82 -10.99 -18.24
N ARG A 447 -32.21 -11.69 -19.20
CA ARG A 447 -32.32 -13.14 -19.40
C ARG A 447 -31.23 -13.94 -18.67
N ASN A 448 -30.34 -13.28 -17.91
CA ASN A 448 -29.19 -13.88 -17.24
C ASN A 448 -28.25 -14.67 -18.19
N ILE A 449 -28.16 -14.27 -19.46
CA ILE A 449 -27.25 -14.89 -20.45
C ILE A 449 -25.85 -14.27 -20.35
N PHE A 450 -25.78 -12.97 -20.06
CA PHE A 450 -24.54 -12.23 -19.84
C PHE A 450 -24.79 -11.13 -18.81
N ASP A 451 -24.08 -11.18 -17.68
CA ASP A 451 -24.23 -10.20 -16.60
C ASP A 451 -23.23 -9.04 -16.70
N GLY A 452 -22.17 -9.22 -17.50
CA GLY A 452 -21.07 -8.27 -17.62
C GLY A 452 -21.43 -6.93 -18.25
N ASN A 453 -20.53 -5.95 -18.13
CA ASN A 453 -20.70 -4.63 -18.75
C ASN A 453 -20.20 -4.59 -20.21
N ILE A 454 -20.42 -3.48 -20.91
CA ILE A 454 -20.00 -3.34 -22.32
C ILE A 454 -18.47 -3.38 -22.49
N SER A 455 -17.70 -2.90 -21.51
CA SER A 455 -16.23 -2.98 -21.54
C SER A 455 -15.75 -4.42 -21.46
N GLU A 456 -16.32 -5.21 -20.55
CA GLU A 456 -16.00 -6.63 -20.40
C GLU A 456 -16.35 -7.43 -21.67
N LEU A 457 -17.38 -7.00 -22.39
CA LEU A 457 -17.78 -7.61 -23.65
C LEU A 457 -16.80 -7.27 -24.79
N TRP A 458 -16.24 -6.06 -24.81
CA TRP A 458 -15.13 -5.71 -25.71
C TRP A 458 -13.86 -6.48 -25.40
N ASP A 459 -13.56 -6.71 -24.12
CA ASP A 459 -12.45 -7.55 -23.68
C ASP A 459 -12.66 -9.02 -24.09
N LEU A 460 -13.84 -9.58 -23.86
CA LEU A 460 -14.21 -10.96 -24.24
C LEU A 460 -14.02 -11.21 -25.75
N TRP A 461 -14.38 -10.23 -26.57
CA TRP A 461 -14.27 -10.33 -28.03
C TRP A 461 -12.91 -9.90 -28.58
N ASN A 462 -12.01 -9.38 -27.74
CA ASN A 462 -10.72 -8.80 -28.15
C ASN A 462 -10.87 -7.68 -29.18
N VAL A 463 -11.88 -6.81 -29.02
CA VAL A 463 -12.18 -5.73 -29.97
C VAL A 463 -11.00 -4.74 -30.05
N PRO A 464 -10.56 -4.35 -31.27
CA PRO A 464 -9.49 -3.38 -31.44
C PRO A 464 -9.96 -1.98 -31.03
N GLY A 465 -9.07 -1.20 -30.41
CA GLY A 465 -9.39 0.17 -29.98
C GLY A 465 -10.28 0.26 -28.74
N ARG A 466 -10.51 -0.85 -28.03
CA ARG A 466 -11.17 -0.86 -26.72
C ARG A 466 -10.32 -0.12 -25.68
N ILE A 467 -10.98 0.49 -24.71
CA ILE A 467 -10.33 1.26 -23.63
C ILE A 467 -9.20 0.48 -22.97
N VAL A 468 -8.02 1.11 -22.91
CA VAL A 468 -6.91 0.64 -22.09
C VAL A 468 -7.09 1.18 -20.68
N THR A 469 -7.32 0.32 -19.70
CA THR A 469 -7.36 0.73 -18.28
C THR A 469 -5.98 0.59 -17.64
N ALA A 470 -5.73 1.32 -16.54
CA ALA A 470 -4.51 1.14 -15.76
C ALA A 470 -4.31 -0.32 -15.31
N LYS A 471 -5.41 -1.04 -15.01
CA LYS A 471 -5.40 -2.47 -14.64
C LYS A 471 -4.78 -3.35 -15.71
N ALA A 472 -5.05 -3.08 -17.00
CA ALA A 472 -4.48 -3.84 -18.10
C ALA A 472 -2.95 -3.72 -18.15
N LEU A 473 -2.37 -2.58 -17.73
CA LEU A 473 -0.93 -2.35 -17.80
C LEU A 473 -0.15 -2.89 -16.59
N ILE A 474 -0.84 -3.32 -15.52
CA ILE A 474 -0.20 -3.79 -14.27
C ILE A 474 0.81 -4.92 -14.46
N PRO A 475 0.54 -5.98 -15.25
CA PRO A 475 1.51 -7.08 -15.41
C PRO A 475 2.82 -6.60 -16.02
N LEU A 476 2.75 -5.73 -17.02
CA LEU A 476 3.93 -5.14 -17.70
C LEU A 476 4.68 -4.19 -16.78
N TYR A 477 3.94 -3.36 -16.03
CA TYR A 477 4.50 -2.47 -15.00
C TYR A 477 5.27 -3.25 -13.92
N LEU A 478 4.65 -4.29 -13.35
CA LEU A 478 5.28 -5.13 -12.33
C LEU A 478 6.49 -5.89 -12.87
N LYS A 479 6.42 -6.41 -14.10
CA LYS A 479 7.56 -7.08 -14.74
C LYS A 479 8.73 -6.12 -14.94
N LEU A 480 8.46 -4.88 -15.33
CA LEU A 480 9.49 -3.86 -15.49
C LEU A 480 10.16 -3.53 -14.15
N ILE A 481 9.39 -3.41 -13.05
CA ILE A 481 9.95 -3.24 -11.70
C ILE A 481 10.78 -4.46 -11.30
N GLN A 482 10.28 -5.68 -11.55
CA GLN A 482 10.96 -6.93 -11.18
C GLN A 482 12.33 -7.05 -11.85
N VAL A 483 12.41 -6.73 -13.14
CA VAL A 483 13.62 -6.92 -13.96
C VAL A 483 14.64 -5.81 -13.74
N THR A 484 14.18 -4.57 -13.55
CA THR A 484 15.08 -3.39 -13.43
C THR A 484 15.42 -3.05 -11.98
N GLY A 485 14.58 -3.44 -11.03
CA GLY A 485 14.67 -3.01 -9.64
C GLY A 485 14.45 -1.51 -9.45
N MET A 486 13.96 -0.76 -10.45
CA MET A 486 13.76 0.70 -10.36
C MET A 486 12.68 1.08 -9.34
N ASN A 487 12.69 2.35 -8.93
CA ASN A 487 11.64 2.88 -8.06
C ASN A 487 10.29 2.86 -8.81
N PRO A 488 9.21 2.34 -8.22
CA PRO A 488 7.89 2.27 -8.85
C PRO A 488 7.40 3.60 -9.46
N SER A 489 7.61 4.74 -8.79
CA SER A 489 7.20 6.04 -9.33
C SER A 489 7.98 6.42 -10.58
N SER A 490 9.30 6.17 -10.59
CA SER A 490 10.17 6.47 -11.73
C SER A 490 9.82 5.65 -12.98
N ILE A 491 9.18 4.47 -12.81
CA ILE A 491 8.74 3.66 -13.94
C ILE A 491 7.50 4.25 -14.61
N ILE A 492 6.59 4.85 -13.84
CA ILE A 492 5.38 5.49 -14.40
C ILE A 492 5.76 6.69 -15.27
N ASP A 493 6.79 7.43 -14.85
CA ASP A 493 7.27 8.64 -15.50
C ASP A 493 8.17 8.36 -16.72
N LEU A 494 8.39 7.10 -17.10
CA LEU A 494 9.18 6.76 -18.29
C LEU A 494 8.46 7.20 -19.56
N GLU A 495 9.23 7.64 -20.55
CA GLU A 495 8.81 7.93 -21.91
C GLU A 495 9.14 6.78 -22.88
N ILE A 496 8.58 6.83 -24.09
CA ILE A 496 8.79 5.80 -25.12
C ILE A 496 10.28 5.67 -25.50
N ASP A 497 11.00 6.78 -25.53
CA ASP A 497 12.39 6.86 -26.02
C ASP A 497 13.43 6.68 -24.91
N ASP A 498 12.99 6.43 -23.66
CA ASP A 498 13.88 6.29 -22.51
C ASP A 498 14.68 4.99 -22.49
N PHE A 499 14.24 3.98 -23.23
CA PHE A 499 15.00 2.75 -23.43
C PHE A 499 16.01 2.91 -24.58
N VAL A 500 17.29 2.86 -24.23
CA VAL A 500 18.39 2.97 -25.18
C VAL A 500 19.11 1.63 -25.26
N VAL A 501 19.06 0.99 -26.43
CA VAL A 501 19.67 -0.33 -26.69
C VAL A 501 21.20 -0.31 -26.49
N SER A 502 21.85 0.82 -26.80
CA SER A 502 23.28 1.01 -26.60
C SER A 502 23.59 2.47 -26.33
N HIS A 503 24.06 2.78 -25.11
CA HIS A 503 24.45 4.13 -24.73
C HIS A 503 25.80 4.53 -25.36
N ASP A 504 25.88 5.70 -25.99
CA ASP A 504 27.06 6.16 -26.76
C ASP A 504 28.39 6.09 -26.01
N ALA A 505 28.38 6.36 -24.70
CA ALA A 505 29.61 6.38 -23.90
C ALA A 505 30.06 5.00 -23.38
N THR A 506 29.16 4.02 -23.25
CA THR A 506 29.45 2.76 -22.55
C THR A 506 29.12 1.52 -23.36
N ASN A 507 28.45 1.67 -24.51
CA ASN A 507 27.93 0.59 -25.36
C ASN A 507 27.09 -0.44 -24.60
N ARG A 508 26.38 0.01 -23.56
CA ARG A 508 25.49 -0.84 -22.75
C ARG A 508 24.05 -0.38 -22.88
N PRO A 509 23.07 -1.31 -22.85
CA PRO A 509 21.67 -0.94 -22.78
C PRO A 509 21.38 -0.25 -21.45
N CYS A 510 20.54 0.79 -21.49
CA CYS A 510 20.16 1.53 -20.30
C CYS A 510 18.76 2.14 -20.39
N LEU A 511 18.18 2.42 -19.23
CA LEU A 511 17.00 3.28 -19.09
C LEU A 511 17.44 4.66 -18.59
N ARG A 512 17.00 5.69 -19.30
CA ARG A 512 17.11 7.10 -18.91
C ARG A 512 15.83 7.49 -18.16
N TYR A 513 15.94 8.16 -17.02
CA TYR A 513 14.75 8.59 -16.27
C TYR A 513 15.03 9.80 -15.37
N TRP A 514 13.97 10.52 -15.02
CA TRP A 514 14.04 11.68 -14.14
C TRP A 514 13.75 11.32 -12.67
N LYS A 515 14.43 12.00 -11.75
CA LYS A 515 14.16 11.87 -10.30
C LYS A 515 14.23 13.22 -9.61
N GLU A 516 13.07 13.72 -9.16
CA GLU A 516 13.03 14.92 -8.31
C GLU A 516 13.73 14.65 -6.97
N ARG A 517 14.90 15.27 -6.76
CA ARG A 517 15.55 15.28 -5.45
C ARG A 517 15.01 16.46 -4.67
N SER A 518 14.25 16.17 -3.61
CA SER A 518 13.61 17.17 -2.77
C SER A 518 14.63 17.98 -1.97
N THR A 519 15.07 19.10 -2.53
CA THR A 519 15.59 20.28 -1.81
C THR A 519 15.26 21.50 -2.66
N GLY A 520 14.47 22.42 -2.10
CA GLY A 520 14.07 23.64 -2.79
C GLY A 520 15.27 24.49 -3.21
N ALA A 521 15.59 24.41 -4.49
CA ALA A 521 16.21 25.44 -5.33
C ALA A 521 16.18 24.86 -6.75
N LYS A 522 15.13 25.18 -7.53
CA LYS A 522 15.05 24.80 -8.95
C LYS A 522 15.91 25.80 -9.74
N GLU A 523 17.17 25.46 -10.00
CA GLU A 523 17.86 25.96 -11.19
C GLU A 523 17.61 24.97 -12.32
N TYR A 524 16.72 25.36 -13.23
CA TYR A 524 16.56 24.73 -14.55
C TYR A 524 17.84 25.00 -15.32
N HIS A 525 18.65 23.99 -15.68
CA HIS A 525 19.51 24.01 -16.88
C HIS A 525 20.00 22.58 -17.24
N LEU A 526 19.71 22.18 -18.49
CA LEU A 526 20.25 21.07 -19.30
C LEU A 526 19.94 19.62 -18.86
N ASP A 527 19.03 18.97 -19.59
CA ASP A 527 18.48 17.62 -19.37
C ASP A 527 19.52 16.49 -19.34
N ILE A 528 20.68 16.66 -19.99
CA ILE A 528 21.71 15.63 -20.11
C ILE A 528 22.46 15.41 -18.78
N PHE A 529 22.58 16.44 -17.94
CA PHE A 529 23.36 16.35 -16.69
C PHE A 529 22.53 15.94 -15.46
N ASN A 530 21.20 15.90 -15.60
CA ASN A 530 20.27 15.62 -14.49
C ASN A 530 19.46 14.33 -14.66
N CYS A 531 19.64 13.61 -15.77
CA CYS A 531 19.03 12.30 -16.00
C CYS A 531 19.79 11.20 -15.24
N ASP A 532 19.10 10.43 -14.41
CA ASP A 532 19.67 9.22 -13.78
C ASP A 532 19.68 8.08 -14.83
N ILE A 533 20.75 7.28 -14.88
CA ILE A 533 20.89 6.16 -15.81
C ILE A 533 20.87 4.83 -15.04
N THR A 534 19.98 3.91 -15.44
CA THR A 534 20.01 2.52 -14.97
C THR A 534 20.63 1.62 -16.02
N TRP A 535 21.77 0.98 -15.70
CA TRP A 535 22.43 0.03 -16.59
C TRP A 535 21.73 -1.34 -16.57
N LEU A 536 21.54 -1.94 -17.75
CA LEU A 536 20.92 -3.26 -17.90
C LEU A 536 21.93 -4.29 -18.40
N SER A 537 21.77 -5.54 -17.97
CA SER A 537 22.41 -6.68 -18.66
C SER A 537 21.73 -6.95 -20.01
N MET A 538 22.41 -7.67 -20.90
CA MET A 538 21.84 -8.04 -22.20
C MET A 538 20.56 -8.90 -22.07
N GLY A 539 20.44 -9.71 -21.01
CA GLY A 539 19.23 -10.47 -20.72
C GLY A 539 18.08 -9.59 -20.27
N GLN A 540 18.33 -8.65 -19.35
CA GLN A 540 17.34 -7.67 -18.90
C GLN A 540 16.89 -6.76 -20.05
N ALA A 541 17.82 -6.32 -20.90
CA ALA A 541 17.52 -5.45 -22.03
C ALA A 541 16.50 -6.06 -23.00
N LYS A 542 16.63 -7.35 -23.35
CA LYS A 542 15.67 -8.05 -24.20
C LYS A 542 14.27 -8.09 -23.61
N VAL A 543 14.17 -8.30 -22.29
CA VAL A 543 12.87 -8.33 -21.60
C VAL A 543 12.27 -6.93 -21.51
N VAL A 544 13.10 -5.91 -21.26
CA VAL A 544 12.66 -4.50 -21.23
C VAL A 544 12.18 -4.06 -22.61
N GLU A 545 12.91 -4.39 -23.67
CA GLU A 545 12.54 -4.11 -25.06
C GLU A 545 11.18 -4.70 -25.42
N ASP A 546 10.97 -6.00 -25.14
CA ASP A 546 9.69 -6.68 -25.37
C ASP A 546 8.53 -6.04 -24.58
N ILE A 547 8.79 -5.59 -23.34
CA ILE A 547 7.80 -4.87 -22.53
C ILE A 547 7.45 -3.53 -23.18
N PHE A 548 8.44 -2.74 -23.59
CA PHE A 548 8.24 -1.44 -24.24
C PHE A 548 7.42 -1.60 -25.52
N GLU A 549 7.82 -2.51 -26.41
CA GLU A 549 7.10 -2.81 -27.65
C GLU A 549 5.64 -3.23 -27.38
N THR A 550 5.43 -4.08 -26.38
CA THR A 550 4.09 -4.54 -25.98
C THR A 550 3.23 -3.38 -25.48
N ILE A 551 3.75 -2.52 -24.61
CA ILE A 551 3.02 -1.35 -24.11
C ILE A 551 2.66 -0.41 -25.25
N ILE A 552 3.62 -0.09 -26.13
CA ILE A 552 3.43 0.79 -27.28
C ILE A 552 2.34 0.22 -28.21
N ALA A 553 2.37 -1.08 -28.49
CA ALA A 553 1.38 -1.74 -29.33
C ALA A 553 -0.04 -1.66 -28.75
N ILE A 554 -0.20 -1.96 -27.46
CA ILE A 554 -1.50 -1.91 -26.76
C ILE A 554 -2.06 -0.49 -26.71
N THR A 555 -1.19 0.47 -26.42
CA THR A 555 -1.56 1.88 -26.22
C THR A 555 -1.63 2.69 -27.51
N LYS A 556 -1.31 2.09 -28.67
CA LYS A 556 -1.24 2.77 -29.98
C LYS A 556 -2.47 3.64 -30.29
N HIS A 557 -3.67 3.11 -30.09
CA HIS A 557 -4.91 3.85 -30.39
C HIS A 557 -5.22 4.95 -29.36
N VAL A 558 -4.77 4.79 -28.11
CA VAL A 558 -4.91 5.80 -27.05
C VAL A 558 -4.02 7.00 -27.36
N ARG A 559 -2.80 6.75 -27.84
CA ARG A 559 -1.80 7.78 -28.21
C ARG A 559 -2.23 8.65 -29.39
N VAL A 560 -3.00 8.10 -30.33
CA VAL A 560 -3.54 8.86 -31.47
C VAL A 560 -4.45 10.01 -30.99
N ASN A 561 -5.17 9.79 -29.89
CA ASN A 561 -6.14 10.74 -29.35
C ASN A 561 -5.60 11.51 -28.13
N ALA A 562 -4.32 11.34 -27.77
CA ALA A 562 -3.69 11.98 -26.62
C ALA A 562 -3.13 13.36 -26.99
N GLY A 563 -3.19 14.30 -26.05
CA GLY A 563 -2.48 15.57 -26.18
C GLY A 563 -0.96 15.39 -26.15
N ASP A 564 -0.23 16.35 -26.70
CA ASP A 564 1.24 16.28 -26.85
C ASP A 564 1.96 16.03 -25.52
N ASP A 565 1.43 16.58 -24.41
CA ASP A 565 1.99 16.42 -23.06
C ASP A 565 1.92 14.98 -22.51
N VAL A 566 1.01 14.15 -23.04
CA VAL A 566 0.74 12.80 -22.53
C VAL A 566 1.23 11.72 -23.48
N LYS A 567 1.24 12.02 -24.78
CA LYS A 567 1.45 11.07 -25.88
C LYS A 567 2.79 10.32 -25.83
N ASN A 568 3.83 10.95 -25.29
CA ASN A 568 5.18 10.38 -25.22
C ASN A 568 5.43 9.52 -23.96
N ASN A 569 4.55 9.56 -22.95
CA ASN A 569 4.72 8.73 -21.76
C ASN A 569 4.54 7.25 -22.08
N LEU A 570 5.43 6.38 -21.60
CA LEU A 570 5.36 4.94 -21.80
C LEU A 570 4.03 4.39 -21.28
N PHE A 571 3.66 4.73 -20.05
CA PHE A 571 2.37 4.34 -19.48
C PHE A 571 1.29 5.38 -19.79
N ILE A 572 0.36 5.02 -20.66
CA ILE A 572 -0.82 5.82 -20.99
C ILE A 572 -2.08 4.94 -20.97
N CYS A 573 -3.14 5.42 -20.36
CA CYS A 573 -4.42 4.71 -20.27
C CYS A 573 -5.60 5.68 -20.41
N ASN A 574 -6.81 5.18 -20.59
CA ASN A 574 -8.01 6.00 -20.59
C ASN A 574 -8.52 6.19 -19.15
N SER A 575 -8.95 7.42 -18.83
CA SER A 575 -9.58 7.73 -17.55
C SER A 575 -10.89 6.96 -17.35
N THR A 576 -11.07 6.39 -16.17
CA THR A 576 -12.30 5.72 -15.73
C THR A 576 -13.11 6.56 -14.74
N ALA A 577 -12.61 7.75 -14.36
CA ALA A 577 -13.28 8.62 -13.40
C ALA A 577 -14.40 9.44 -14.06
N ARG A 578 -15.62 9.34 -13.54
CA ARG A 578 -16.69 10.30 -13.83
C ARG A 578 -16.57 11.49 -12.88
N ASN A 579 -15.94 12.57 -13.32
CA ASN A 579 -15.96 13.82 -12.57
C ASN A 579 -17.34 14.48 -12.72
N LYS A 580 -18.05 14.68 -11.60
CA LYS A 580 -19.39 15.29 -11.56
C LYS A 580 -19.47 16.72 -12.14
N SER A 581 -18.31 17.35 -12.38
CA SER A 581 -18.17 18.72 -12.86
C SER A 581 -17.82 18.83 -14.35
N ASN A 582 -17.31 17.77 -14.99
CA ASN A 582 -16.94 17.78 -16.40
C ASN A 582 -17.04 16.37 -16.99
N ASP A 583 -18.10 16.10 -17.76
CA ASP A 583 -18.28 14.85 -18.51
C ASP A 583 -17.20 14.65 -19.61
N ALA A 584 -16.39 15.68 -19.90
CA ALA A 584 -15.37 15.71 -20.95
C ALA A 584 -14.10 14.88 -20.67
N GLU A 585 -13.86 14.47 -19.42
CA GLU A 585 -12.61 13.77 -19.03
C GLU A 585 -12.74 12.24 -19.04
N TRP A 586 -13.93 11.71 -19.27
CA TRP A 586 -14.15 10.28 -19.22
C TRP A 586 -13.71 9.60 -20.52
N HIS A 587 -12.88 8.57 -20.39
CA HIS A 587 -12.12 7.92 -21.46
C HIS A 587 -11.03 8.76 -22.13
N ALA A 588 -10.76 9.98 -21.63
CA ALA A 588 -9.63 10.77 -22.09
C ALA A 588 -8.29 10.03 -21.81
N PRO A 589 -7.31 10.10 -22.73
CA PRO A 589 -5.95 9.61 -22.48
C PRO A 589 -5.30 10.35 -21.31
N ILE A 590 -4.78 9.61 -20.34
CA ILE A 590 -4.09 10.11 -19.15
C ILE A 590 -2.86 9.25 -18.84
N VAL A 591 -1.90 9.83 -18.11
CA VAL A 591 -0.86 9.05 -17.40
C VAL A 591 -1.50 8.50 -16.10
N PRO A 592 -1.38 7.20 -15.80
CA PRO A 592 -1.92 6.63 -14.57
C PRO A 592 -1.17 7.18 -13.35
N THR A 593 -1.91 7.67 -12.37
CA THR A 593 -1.31 8.12 -11.09
C THR A 593 -0.86 6.94 -10.24
N MET A 594 0.12 7.17 -9.35
CA MET A 594 0.52 6.18 -8.34
C MET A 594 -0.66 5.64 -7.51
N GLY A 595 -1.66 6.47 -7.22
CA GLY A 595 -2.87 6.05 -6.50
C GLY A 595 -3.75 5.08 -7.31
N GLN A 596 -3.88 5.29 -8.62
CA GLN A 596 -4.58 4.36 -9.51
C GLN A 596 -3.83 3.03 -9.63
N MET A 597 -2.50 3.08 -9.78
CA MET A 597 -1.68 1.87 -9.82
C MET A 597 -1.78 1.09 -8.51
N TRP A 598 -1.75 1.77 -7.36
CA TRP A 598 -1.95 1.15 -6.03
C TRP A 598 -3.24 0.34 -5.97
N ASN A 599 -4.37 0.92 -6.40
CA ASN A 599 -5.65 0.24 -6.35
C ASN A 599 -5.67 -1.01 -7.24
N CYS A 600 -5.05 -0.94 -8.42
CA CYS A 600 -4.97 -2.09 -9.31
C CYS A 600 -4.04 -3.19 -8.79
N LEU A 601 -3.02 -2.85 -7.98
CA LEU A 601 -2.15 -3.83 -7.32
C LEU A 601 -2.89 -4.65 -6.25
N LYS A 602 -3.86 -4.04 -5.55
CA LYS A 602 -4.71 -4.79 -4.62
C LYS A 602 -5.51 -5.86 -5.36
N ASP A 603 -6.15 -5.49 -6.47
CA ASP A 603 -6.85 -6.44 -7.34
C ASP A 603 -5.92 -7.55 -7.85
N PHE A 604 -4.68 -7.22 -8.21
CA PHE A 604 -3.68 -8.21 -8.62
C PHE A 604 -3.27 -9.14 -7.48
N SER A 605 -3.31 -8.67 -6.24
CA SER A 605 -2.96 -9.47 -5.06
C SER A 605 -4.03 -10.51 -4.72
N ASN A 606 -5.28 -10.29 -5.14
CA ASN A 606 -6.36 -11.26 -4.95
C ASN A 606 -5.95 -12.61 -5.57
N ASP A 607 -6.25 -13.70 -4.87
CA ASP A 607 -5.96 -15.09 -5.27
C ASP A 607 -4.46 -15.51 -5.19
N LEU A 608 -3.58 -14.68 -4.64
CA LEU A 608 -2.22 -15.12 -4.27
C LEU A 608 -2.23 -15.66 -2.84
N ILE A 609 -2.17 -16.97 -2.70
CA ILE A 609 -2.14 -17.66 -1.40
C ILE A 609 -0.84 -18.45 -1.33
N ASN A 610 -0.09 -18.28 -0.24
CA ASN A 610 1.15 -19.04 0.01
C ASN A 610 0.83 -20.47 0.50
N GLU A 611 1.87 -21.31 0.65
CA GLU A 611 1.70 -22.70 1.10
C GLU A 611 1.11 -22.81 2.52
N ASN A 612 1.21 -21.75 3.33
CA ASN A 612 0.65 -21.68 4.68
C ASN A 612 -0.84 -21.24 4.68
N GLY A 613 -1.44 -20.98 3.52
CA GLY A 613 -2.81 -20.50 3.41
C GLY A 613 -2.98 -19.00 3.66
N GLU A 614 -1.89 -18.24 3.71
CA GLU A 614 -1.91 -16.78 3.92
C GLU A 614 -1.92 -16.03 2.60
N GLU A 615 -2.66 -14.92 2.55
CA GLU A 615 -2.71 -14.04 1.37
C GLU A 615 -1.40 -13.28 1.19
N VAL A 616 -0.87 -13.29 -0.03
CA VAL A 616 0.37 -12.58 -0.38
C VAL A 616 0.02 -11.24 -1.02
N GLU A 617 0.20 -10.15 -0.26
CA GLU A 617 0.02 -8.79 -0.79
C GLU A 617 1.19 -8.36 -1.69
N VAL A 618 0.85 -7.92 -2.90
CA VAL A 618 1.80 -7.41 -3.90
C VAL A 618 1.99 -5.90 -3.72
N ILE A 619 3.16 -5.53 -3.22
CA ILE A 619 3.59 -4.17 -2.95
C ILE A 619 4.74 -3.86 -3.90
N ALA A 620 4.54 -2.90 -4.82
CA ALA A 620 5.52 -2.56 -5.86
C ALA A 620 6.93 -2.23 -5.31
N THR A 621 7.03 -1.59 -4.14
CA THR A 621 8.34 -1.26 -3.55
C THR A 621 9.12 -2.48 -3.07
N ARG A 622 8.44 -3.60 -2.72
CA ARG A 622 9.09 -4.85 -2.28
C ARG A 622 9.81 -5.58 -3.40
N PHE A 623 9.47 -5.32 -4.66
CA PHE A 623 10.21 -5.91 -5.79
C PHE A 623 11.67 -5.46 -5.79
N ARG A 624 11.94 -4.19 -5.44
CA ARG A 624 13.30 -3.66 -5.36
C ARG A 624 14.12 -4.33 -4.25
N SER A 625 13.54 -4.51 -3.05
CA SER A 625 14.22 -5.24 -1.97
C SER A 625 14.44 -6.72 -2.31
N SER A 626 13.46 -7.35 -2.95
CA SER A 626 13.54 -8.74 -3.41
C SER A 626 14.62 -8.95 -4.48
N PHE A 627 14.71 -8.04 -5.43
CA PHE A 627 15.73 -8.03 -6.46
C PHE A 627 17.14 -7.93 -5.86
N ILE A 628 17.34 -7.06 -4.88
CA ILE A 628 18.63 -6.95 -4.18
C ILE A 628 18.95 -8.22 -3.37
N SER A 629 17.95 -8.79 -2.69
CA SER A 629 18.12 -10.07 -1.97
C SER A 629 18.61 -11.16 -2.92
N GLU A 630 18.07 -11.24 -4.14
CA GLU A 630 18.50 -12.20 -5.15
C GLU A 630 19.95 -11.99 -5.61
N LEU A 631 20.35 -10.73 -5.83
CA LEU A 631 21.73 -10.41 -6.18
C LEU A 631 22.70 -10.83 -5.07
N ILE A 632 22.32 -10.63 -3.80
CA ILE A 632 23.12 -11.03 -2.64
C ILE A 632 23.19 -12.56 -2.54
N ASP A 633 22.07 -13.26 -2.71
CA ASP A 633 22.04 -14.73 -2.69
C ASP A 633 22.89 -15.34 -3.82
N ASN A 634 22.96 -14.66 -4.97
CA ASN A 634 23.81 -15.03 -6.10
C ASN A 634 25.28 -14.57 -5.95
N GLY A 635 25.65 -13.96 -4.82
CA GLY A 635 27.02 -13.57 -4.52
C GLY A 635 27.53 -12.33 -5.26
N VAL A 636 26.63 -11.47 -5.75
CA VAL A 636 27.00 -10.23 -6.47
C VAL A 636 27.69 -9.24 -5.51
N PRO A 637 28.84 -8.66 -5.87
CA PRO A 637 29.55 -7.71 -5.03
C PRO A 637 28.72 -6.46 -4.68
N LEU A 638 28.84 -5.96 -3.45
CA LEU A 638 28.10 -4.77 -2.97
C LEU A 638 28.29 -3.52 -3.84
N ARG A 639 29.47 -3.35 -4.45
CA ARG A 639 29.75 -2.22 -5.34
C ARG A 639 29.04 -2.36 -6.69
N GLU A 640 28.83 -3.59 -7.15
CA GLU A 640 28.02 -3.85 -8.33
C GLU A 640 26.53 -3.64 -8.03
N ILE A 641 26.06 -4.08 -6.86
CA ILE A 641 24.71 -3.75 -6.36
C ILE A 641 24.51 -2.23 -6.26
N GLN A 642 25.51 -1.48 -5.77
CA GLN A 642 25.46 -0.01 -5.73
C GLN A 642 25.24 0.59 -7.12
N MET A 643 25.99 0.11 -8.14
CA MET A 643 25.87 0.58 -9.53
C MET A 643 24.51 0.23 -10.13
N ILE A 644 24.04 -1.01 -9.95
CA ILE A 644 22.72 -1.46 -10.41
C ILE A 644 21.61 -0.62 -9.75
N MET A 645 21.80 -0.22 -8.49
CA MET A 645 20.83 0.56 -7.74
C MET A 645 20.88 2.07 -7.98
N GLY A 646 21.89 2.58 -8.67
CA GLY A 646 22.10 4.02 -8.82
C GLY A 646 22.32 4.73 -7.48
N HIS A 647 22.86 4.03 -6.47
CA HIS A 647 23.13 4.62 -5.17
C HIS A 647 24.39 5.49 -5.22
N ALA A 648 24.29 6.73 -4.76
CA ALA A 648 25.38 7.72 -4.84
C ALA A 648 26.68 7.25 -4.14
N ASN A 649 26.56 6.47 -3.07
CA ASN A 649 27.72 5.90 -2.37
C ASN A 649 27.37 4.54 -1.74
N ILE A 650 28.41 3.82 -1.33
CA ILE A 650 28.29 2.50 -0.70
C ILE A 650 27.58 2.57 0.65
N GLY A 651 27.70 3.69 1.38
CA GLY A 651 27.00 3.89 2.66
C GLY A 651 25.49 3.90 2.52
N VAL A 652 24.96 4.48 1.43
CA VAL A 652 23.52 4.40 1.09
C VAL A 652 23.11 2.95 0.81
N THR A 653 23.97 2.18 0.14
CA THR A 653 23.71 0.76 -0.12
C THR A 653 23.69 -0.03 1.18
N LEU A 654 24.69 0.13 2.05
CA LEU A 654 24.75 -0.53 3.36
C LEU A 654 23.56 -0.15 4.25
N ALA A 655 23.23 1.13 4.36
CA ALA A 655 22.07 1.59 5.13
C ALA A 655 20.74 1.07 4.55
N TYR A 656 20.68 0.84 3.24
CA TYR A 656 19.53 0.22 2.60
C TYR A 656 19.46 -1.28 2.92
N LEU A 657 20.59 -2.01 2.88
CA LEU A 657 20.66 -3.40 3.31
C LEU A 657 20.28 -3.57 4.78
N ASP A 658 20.79 -2.72 5.67
CA ASP A 658 20.48 -2.76 7.10
C ASP A 658 18.97 -2.61 7.38
N ARG A 659 18.23 -1.90 6.51
CA ARG A 659 16.77 -1.74 6.59
C ARG A 659 15.98 -2.96 6.11
N MET A 660 16.57 -3.85 5.29
CA MET A 660 15.87 -5.02 4.73
C MET A 660 15.74 -6.19 5.72
N ASP A 661 16.02 -5.95 7.01
CA ASP A 661 16.04 -6.94 8.08
C ASP A 661 16.87 -8.20 7.74
N PHE A 662 18.00 -7.99 7.05
CA PHE A 662 19.02 -9.03 6.90
C PHE A 662 19.53 -9.54 8.25
N ASN A 663 19.23 -8.89 9.38
CA ASN A 663 19.55 -9.45 10.69
C ASN A 663 19.03 -10.88 10.86
N LYS A 664 17.88 -11.27 10.32
CA LYS A 664 17.40 -12.66 10.41
C LYS A 664 18.20 -13.63 9.52
N GLN A 665 18.46 -13.26 8.27
CA GLN A 665 19.23 -14.09 7.31
C GLN A 665 20.73 -14.12 7.65
N SER A 666 21.33 -12.99 8.02
CA SER A 666 22.70 -12.88 8.51
C SER A 666 22.86 -13.64 9.82
N ARG A 667 21.92 -13.53 10.78
CA ARG A 667 21.95 -14.39 11.98
C ARG A 667 21.80 -15.85 11.61
N SER A 668 20.94 -16.23 10.67
CA SER A 668 20.83 -17.62 10.21
C SER A 668 22.13 -18.13 9.57
N LYS A 669 22.78 -17.35 8.71
CA LYS A 669 24.07 -17.70 8.09
C LYS A 669 25.21 -17.72 9.11
N ILE A 670 25.22 -16.77 10.05
CA ILE A 670 26.16 -16.73 11.19
C ILE A 670 25.92 -17.91 12.12
N TYR A 671 24.67 -18.23 12.47
CA TYR A 671 24.31 -19.40 13.28
C TYR A 671 24.69 -20.68 12.54
N ALA A 672 24.41 -20.82 11.25
CA ALA A 672 24.83 -21.99 10.48
C ALA A 672 26.36 -22.13 10.44
N ALA A 673 27.10 -21.04 10.25
CA ALA A 673 28.55 -21.03 10.30
C ALA A 673 29.08 -21.36 11.71
N LEU A 674 28.48 -20.78 12.76
CA LEU A 674 28.82 -21.06 14.16
C LEU A 674 28.48 -22.49 14.55
N THR A 675 27.34 -23.03 14.12
CA THR A 675 26.94 -24.43 14.30
C THR A 675 27.93 -25.34 13.61
N LYS A 676 28.35 -25.03 12.37
CA LYS A 676 29.39 -25.79 11.66
C LYS A 676 30.74 -25.73 12.37
N ILE A 677 31.10 -24.58 12.95
CA ILE A 677 32.29 -24.43 13.81
C ILE A 677 32.13 -25.25 15.10
N TYR A 678 30.96 -25.21 15.73
CA TYR A 678 30.64 -25.95 16.96
C TYR A 678 30.69 -27.47 16.74
N GLU A 679 30.04 -27.97 15.68
CA GLU A 679 30.06 -29.37 15.22
C GLU A 679 31.48 -29.84 14.90
N ASN A 680 32.33 -28.95 14.35
CA ASN A 680 33.74 -29.24 14.11
C ASN A 680 34.61 -29.14 15.39
N SER A 681 34.12 -28.53 16.46
CA SER A 681 34.91 -28.20 17.66
C SER A 681 34.67 -29.11 18.87
N TYR A 682 33.82 -30.14 18.79
CA TYR A 682 33.59 -31.04 19.92
C TYR A 682 33.56 -32.52 19.51
N GLU A 683 34.74 -33.12 19.43
CA GLU A 683 35.09 -34.31 20.21
C GLU A 683 36.61 -34.54 20.14
N LEU A 684 37.31 -34.16 21.22
CA LEU A 684 38.46 -34.92 21.69
C LEU A 684 37.95 -36.32 22.01
N LYS A 685 37.86 -37.18 20.99
CA LYS A 685 37.48 -38.59 21.18
C LYS A 685 38.48 -39.21 22.15
N ASN A 686 37.93 -39.68 23.26
CA ASN A 686 38.60 -40.51 24.27
C ASN A 686 39.60 -41.46 23.62
N ARG A 687 40.85 -41.47 24.12
CA ARG A 687 41.79 -42.57 23.85
C ARG A 687 41.13 -43.87 24.30
N PRO A 688 40.87 -44.84 23.40
CA PRO A 688 40.49 -46.17 23.84
C PRO A 688 41.74 -46.84 24.42
N ASN A 689 41.61 -47.38 25.62
CA ASN A 689 42.58 -48.32 26.16
C ASN A 689 42.58 -49.61 25.32
N GLY A 690 43.78 -50.04 24.92
CA GLY A 690 44.09 -51.43 24.56
C GLY A 690 43.54 -51.92 23.23
N ASP A 691 44.36 -51.85 22.19
CA ASP A 691 44.76 -53.05 21.47
C ASP A 691 46.14 -52.82 20.84
N ASP A 692 47.05 -53.74 21.15
CA ASP A 692 48.43 -53.75 20.73
C ASP A 692 48.50 -54.12 19.24
N VAL A 693 48.26 -53.14 18.36
CA VAL A 693 48.52 -53.29 16.92
C VAL A 693 49.80 -52.53 16.61
N SER A 694 50.86 -53.29 16.37
CA SER A 694 52.13 -52.75 15.90
C SER A 694 51.93 -52.01 14.57
N VAL A 695 51.82 -50.68 14.61
CA VAL A 695 51.92 -49.86 13.39
C VAL A 695 53.40 -49.66 13.11
N LYS A 696 54.01 -50.69 12.53
CA LYS A 696 55.16 -50.50 11.65
C LYS A 696 54.68 -49.66 10.46
N ASN A 697 55.28 -48.48 10.28
CA ASN A 697 55.35 -47.71 9.04
C ASN A 697 54.02 -47.42 8.32
N LEU A 698 53.30 -46.40 8.79
CA LEU A 698 52.67 -45.44 7.87
C LEU A 698 53.31 -44.09 8.17
N GLN A 699 54.44 -43.82 7.50
CA GLN A 699 54.87 -42.44 7.31
C GLN A 699 53.68 -41.72 6.66
N GLU A 700 53.05 -40.76 7.35
CA GLU A 700 52.12 -39.82 6.72
C GLU A 700 52.90 -39.13 5.59
N VAL A 701 52.66 -39.54 4.34
CA VAL A 701 53.34 -38.97 3.17
C VAL A 701 52.77 -37.58 2.96
N ILE A 702 53.48 -36.57 3.46
CA ILE A 702 53.16 -35.16 3.22
C ILE A 702 53.54 -34.85 1.76
N TYR A 703 52.53 -34.60 0.93
CA TYR A 703 52.74 -34.25 -0.47
C TYR A 703 53.26 -32.81 -0.55
N LYS A 704 54.54 -32.64 -0.89
CA LYS A 704 55.19 -31.33 -0.96
C LYS A 704 54.82 -30.57 -2.23
N THR A 705 54.55 -29.29 -2.09
CA THR A 705 54.36 -28.33 -3.18
C THR A 705 55.28 -27.12 -2.95
N PRO A 706 55.55 -26.28 -3.97
CA PRO A 706 56.35 -25.06 -3.81
C PRO A 706 55.81 -24.06 -2.79
N LEU A 707 54.52 -24.17 -2.41
CA LEU A 707 53.83 -23.24 -1.51
C LEU A 707 53.57 -23.83 -0.10
N GLY A 708 53.86 -25.12 0.13
CA GLY A 708 53.57 -25.83 1.38
C GLY A 708 53.37 -27.34 1.19
N GLY A 709 53.06 -28.06 2.27
CA GLY A 709 52.71 -29.48 2.23
C GLY A 709 51.19 -29.73 2.28
N CYS A 710 50.70 -30.81 1.67
CA CYS A 710 49.31 -31.25 1.80
C CYS A 710 49.22 -32.51 2.67
N LYS A 711 48.36 -32.47 3.69
CA LYS A 711 48.06 -33.58 4.60
C LYS A 711 47.29 -34.71 3.92
N ASN A 712 46.38 -34.38 3.00
CA ASN A 712 45.60 -35.37 2.25
C ASN A 712 45.09 -34.81 0.91
N ILE A 713 45.70 -35.26 -0.20
CA ILE A 713 45.31 -34.83 -1.55
C ILE A 713 43.98 -35.44 -2.03
N PHE A 714 43.49 -36.49 -1.37
CA PHE A 714 42.25 -37.20 -1.74
C PHE A 714 41.02 -36.69 -0.98
N ASP A 715 41.18 -35.71 -0.11
CA ASP A 715 40.09 -35.03 0.58
C ASP A 715 40.10 -33.52 0.31
N PRO A 716 39.66 -33.08 -0.88
CA PRO A 716 39.62 -31.65 -1.20
C PRO A 716 38.45 -30.92 -0.51
N PRO A 717 38.52 -29.59 -0.36
CA PRO A 717 37.42 -28.78 0.18
C PRO A 717 36.12 -28.90 -0.64
N ASP A 718 34.97 -28.66 0.01
CA ASP A 718 33.63 -28.79 -0.58
C ASP A 718 33.46 -28.01 -1.89
N PHE A 719 34.09 -26.84 -2.02
CA PHE A 719 34.03 -26.04 -3.24
C PHE A 719 34.75 -26.68 -4.45
N ILE A 720 35.74 -27.55 -4.22
CA ILE A 720 36.38 -28.34 -5.29
C ILE A 720 35.53 -29.57 -5.60
N LYS A 721 34.93 -30.17 -4.57
CA LYS A 721 34.00 -31.29 -4.73
C LYS A 721 32.76 -30.92 -5.56
N SER A 722 32.36 -29.65 -5.55
CA SER A 722 31.24 -29.12 -6.34
C SER A 722 31.59 -28.70 -7.78
N LEU A 723 32.87 -28.73 -8.18
CA LEU A 723 33.26 -28.43 -9.56
C LEU A 723 32.93 -29.61 -10.47
N ASN A 724 32.40 -29.34 -11.67
CA ASN A 724 32.07 -30.36 -12.68
C ASN A 724 33.26 -31.23 -13.10
N SER A 725 34.50 -30.77 -12.87
CA SER A 725 35.73 -31.49 -13.17
C SER A 725 36.16 -32.49 -12.09
N TYR A 726 35.55 -32.47 -10.90
CA TYR A 726 35.90 -33.36 -9.79
C TYR A 726 35.17 -34.70 -9.90
N LYS A 727 35.93 -35.79 -9.82
CA LYS A 727 35.39 -37.16 -9.68
C LYS A 727 35.58 -37.63 -8.25
N SER A 728 34.53 -38.21 -7.65
CA SER A 728 34.61 -38.73 -6.29
C SER A 728 35.77 -39.73 -6.14
N GLY A 729 36.69 -39.47 -5.20
CA GLY A 729 37.90 -40.27 -4.97
C GLY A 729 39.13 -39.85 -5.79
N SER A 730 39.04 -38.84 -6.66
CA SER A 730 40.20 -38.30 -7.40
C SER A 730 41.03 -37.32 -6.56
N ALA A 731 42.35 -37.27 -6.82
CA ALA A 731 43.23 -36.31 -6.17
C ALA A 731 42.86 -34.87 -6.55
N CYS A 732 43.04 -33.95 -5.59
CA CYS A 732 42.73 -32.54 -5.75
C CYS A 732 43.43 -31.94 -6.98
N ALA A 733 42.67 -31.49 -7.97
CA ALA A 733 43.21 -30.86 -9.18
C ALA A 733 43.96 -29.55 -8.91
N ASN A 734 43.69 -28.91 -7.76
CA ASN A 734 44.28 -27.63 -7.35
C ASN A 734 45.31 -27.79 -6.22
N PHE A 735 45.88 -28.98 -6.01
CA PHE A 735 46.81 -29.25 -4.89
C PHE A 735 48.03 -28.31 -4.88
N ASN A 736 48.48 -27.84 -6.05
CA ASN A 736 49.60 -26.91 -6.20
C ASN A 736 49.25 -25.42 -5.95
N LYS A 737 47.99 -25.07 -5.66
CA LYS A 737 47.51 -23.67 -5.62
C LYS A 737 46.76 -23.29 -4.33
N CYS A 738 46.86 -24.09 -3.27
CA CYS A 738 46.01 -23.93 -2.10
C CYS A 738 46.82 -23.54 -0.86
N LEU A 739 46.91 -22.25 -0.54
CA LEU A 739 47.26 -21.80 0.82
C LEU A 739 46.02 -21.68 1.73
N SER A 740 44.82 -21.64 1.13
CA SER A 740 43.54 -21.42 1.82
C SER A 740 42.81 -22.72 2.21
N CYS A 741 43.44 -23.89 2.10
CA CYS A 741 42.82 -25.19 2.37
C CYS A 741 43.18 -25.69 3.77
N ASN A 742 42.22 -26.30 4.47
CA ASN A 742 42.40 -26.86 5.82
C ASN A 742 43.43 -28.01 5.88
N ASN A 743 43.81 -28.59 4.74
CA ASN A 743 44.79 -29.67 4.64
C ASN A 743 46.22 -29.16 4.38
N VAL A 744 46.45 -27.85 4.42
CA VAL A 744 47.75 -27.22 4.14
C VAL A 744 48.60 -27.19 5.40
N ILE A 745 49.84 -27.66 5.29
CA ILE A 745 50.84 -27.62 6.35
C ILE A 745 51.99 -26.73 5.88
N ILE A 746 52.18 -25.60 6.56
CA ILE A 746 53.33 -24.71 6.35
C ILE A 746 54.37 -25.04 7.42
N THR A 747 55.61 -25.19 6.98
CA THR A 747 56.74 -25.49 7.87
C THR A 747 57.84 -24.46 7.64
N ARG A 748 58.80 -24.38 8.56
CA ARG A 748 59.91 -23.42 8.50
C ARG A 748 60.67 -23.42 7.17
N SER A 749 60.77 -24.57 6.50
CA SER A 749 61.45 -24.70 5.21
C SER A 749 60.74 -24.00 4.06
N HIS A 750 59.43 -23.74 4.18
CA HIS A 750 58.62 -23.09 3.13
C HIS A 750 58.58 -21.56 3.27
N LEU A 751 59.02 -21.01 4.42
CA LEU A 751 58.97 -19.57 4.69
C LEU A 751 59.79 -18.71 3.70
N PRO A 752 61.00 -19.11 3.26
CA PRO A 752 61.74 -18.32 2.27
C PRO A 752 60.99 -18.14 0.95
N ASP A 753 60.35 -19.20 0.44
CA ASP A 753 59.58 -19.16 -0.80
C ASP A 753 58.32 -18.28 -0.67
N LEU A 754 57.65 -18.35 0.49
CA LEU A 754 56.48 -17.50 0.79
C LEU A 754 56.87 -16.02 0.90
N PHE A 755 58.04 -15.69 1.47
CA PHE A 755 58.55 -14.32 1.50
C PHE A 755 58.94 -13.82 0.10
N ALA A 756 59.43 -14.68 -0.80
CA ALA A 756 59.74 -14.32 -2.18
C ALA A 756 58.45 -13.99 -2.96
N LEU A 757 57.40 -14.80 -2.80
CA LEU A 757 56.09 -14.53 -3.38
C LEU A 757 55.43 -13.27 -2.83
N TYR A 758 55.54 -13.04 -1.52
CA TYR A 758 55.03 -11.82 -0.90
C TYR A 758 55.69 -10.56 -1.49
N ARG A 759 57.01 -10.60 -1.69
CA ARG A 759 57.76 -9.53 -2.38
C ARG A 759 57.23 -9.32 -3.81
N ASP A 760 57.05 -10.40 -4.56
CA ASP A 760 56.73 -10.28 -5.99
C ASP A 760 55.27 -9.84 -6.20
N TYR A 761 54.31 -10.34 -5.41
CA TYR A 761 52.93 -9.83 -5.43
C TYR A 761 52.81 -8.37 -5.02
N THR A 762 53.53 -7.95 -3.96
CA THR A 762 53.52 -6.55 -3.54
C THR A 762 54.16 -5.62 -4.57
N GLN A 763 55.15 -6.10 -5.33
CA GLN A 763 55.74 -5.36 -6.45
C GLN A 763 54.78 -5.24 -7.65
N VAL A 764 54.06 -6.31 -8.01
CA VAL A 764 53.04 -6.28 -9.08
C VAL A 764 51.88 -5.35 -8.71
N ALA A 765 51.43 -5.38 -7.45
CA ALA A 765 50.36 -4.53 -6.94
C ALA A 765 50.71 -3.04 -6.98
N ARG A 766 52.00 -2.68 -6.83
CA ARG A 766 52.47 -1.28 -6.87
C ARG A 766 52.54 -0.70 -8.29
N ASN A 767 52.77 -1.52 -9.31
CA ASN A 767 53.23 -1.03 -10.62
C ASN A 767 52.28 -1.28 -11.81
N THR A 768 51.08 -1.85 -11.62
CA THR A 768 50.30 -2.35 -12.78
C THR A 768 48.80 -2.01 -12.76
N ARG A 769 48.24 -1.67 -13.94
CA ARG A 769 46.78 -1.54 -14.18
C ARG A 769 46.01 -2.85 -13.94
N LEU A 770 46.71 -3.99 -13.76
CA LEU A 770 46.15 -5.30 -13.38
C LEU A 770 45.33 -5.26 -12.08
N MET A 771 45.65 -4.36 -11.14
CA MET A 771 44.86 -4.19 -9.90
C MET A 771 43.43 -3.73 -10.15
N LEU A 772 43.13 -3.18 -11.34
CA LEU A 772 41.79 -2.77 -11.75
C LEU A 772 40.99 -3.90 -12.43
N THR A 773 41.60 -5.06 -12.64
CA THR A 773 40.97 -6.25 -13.24
C THR A 773 40.53 -7.25 -12.17
N PRO A 774 39.67 -8.23 -12.49
CA PRO A 774 39.32 -9.30 -11.55
C PRO A 774 40.53 -10.07 -11.00
N HIS A 775 41.63 -10.15 -11.75
CA HIS A 775 42.90 -10.76 -11.31
C HIS A 775 43.60 -9.94 -10.22
N GLY A 776 43.39 -8.62 -10.17
CA GLY A 776 43.89 -7.75 -9.12
C GLY A 776 43.33 -8.09 -7.74
N LYS A 777 42.05 -8.49 -7.68
CA LYS A 777 41.43 -8.96 -6.42
C LYS A 777 42.09 -10.25 -5.93
N VAL A 778 42.39 -11.18 -6.82
CA VAL A 778 43.11 -12.43 -6.47
C VAL A 778 44.52 -12.14 -5.96
N ILE A 779 45.22 -11.15 -6.53
CA ILE A 779 46.54 -10.71 -6.03
C ILE A 779 46.42 -10.11 -4.63
N GLN A 780 45.40 -9.29 -4.37
CA GLN A 780 45.18 -8.70 -3.05
C GLN A 780 44.85 -9.76 -1.99
N ASP A 781 43.94 -10.68 -2.31
CA ASP A 781 43.56 -11.77 -1.40
C ASP A 781 44.79 -12.64 -1.05
N ASN A 782 45.70 -12.89 -2.01
CA ASN A 782 46.95 -13.61 -1.77
C ASN A 782 47.94 -12.83 -0.90
N ILE A 783 48.03 -11.50 -1.05
CA ILE A 783 48.86 -10.64 -0.19
C ILE A 783 48.35 -10.71 1.25
N ASP A 784 47.04 -10.59 1.46
CA ASP A 784 46.43 -10.60 2.78
C ASP A 784 46.63 -11.96 3.49
N ILE A 785 46.56 -13.06 2.75
CA ILE A 785 46.86 -14.41 3.27
C ILE A 785 48.35 -14.51 3.65
N LEU A 786 49.26 -14.03 2.80
CA LEU A 786 50.70 -14.05 3.10
C LEU A 786 51.06 -13.15 4.29
N GLU A 787 50.41 -12.00 4.45
CA GLU A 787 50.57 -11.14 5.64
C GLU A 787 50.11 -11.86 6.91
N SER A 788 49.06 -12.67 6.85
CA SER A 788 48.62 -13.45 8.01
C SER A 788 49.65 -14.50 8.46
N ILE A 789 50.42 -15.05 7.51
CA ILE A 789 51.43 -16.09 7.76
C ILE A 789 52.80 -15.48 8.10
N LEU A 790 53.15 -14.32 7.53
CA LEU A 790 54.49 -13.73 7.60
C LEU A 790 54.56 -12.42 8.41
N GLY A 791 53.42 -11.85 8.78
CA GLY A 791 53.28 -10.57 9.48
C GLY A 791 53.33 -10.67 11.00
N GLU A 792 52.90 -9.60 11.69
CA GLU A 792 53.01 -9.48 13.15
C GLU A 792 52.19 -10.51 13.95
N ARG A 793 51.19 -11.14 13.30
CA ARG A 793 50.33 -12.18 13.89
C ARG A 793 50.76 -13.61 13.52
N SER A 794 51.95 -13.78 12.94
CA SER A 794 52.48 -15.08 12.56
C SER A 794 52.69 -16.01 13.76
N GLU A 795 52.44 -17.30 13.58
CA GLU A 795 52.75 -18.34 14.57
C GLU A 795 54.23 -18.73 14.58
N PHE A 796 55.03 -18.27 13.61
CA PHE A 796 56.47 -18.50 13.55
C PHE A 796 57.24 -17.46 14.37
N SER A 797 58.35 -17.86 14.99
CA SER A 797 59.11 -16.93 15.82
C SER A 797 59.74 -15.81 14.98
N ALA A 798 59.86 -14.62 15.57
CA ALA A 798 60.45 -13.45 14.89
C ALA A 798 61.85 -13.73 14.29
N LYS A 799 62.65 -14.55 14.98
CA LYS A 799 63.98 -14.97 14.52
C LYS A 799 63.92 -15.90 13.30
N GLU A 800 62.89 -16.74 13.19
CA GLU A 800 62.67 -17.62 12.04
C GLU A 800 62.20 -16.85 10.81
N LEU A 801 61.29 -15.90 11.01
CA LEU A 801 60.80 -15.01 9.96
C LEU A 801 61.92 -14.11 9.43
N GLU A 802 62.78 -13.58 10.29
CA GLU A 802 63.90 -12.74 9.87
C GLU A 802 64.93 -13.53 9.04
N VAL A 803 65.25 -14.76 9.46
CA VAL A 803 66.14 -15.64 8.69
C VAL A 803 65.50 -16.01 7.35
N ALA A 804 64.22 -16.37 7.33
CA ALA A 804 63.51 -16.71 6.10
C ALA A 804 63.41 -15.52 5.12
N LYS A 805 63.15 -14.31 5.62
CA LYS A 805 63.12 -13.07 4.83
C LYS A 805 64.47 -12.70 4.23
N ARG A 806 65.59 -13.04 4.90
CA ARG A 806 66.93 -12.89 4.31
C ARG A 806 67.20 -13.92 3.22
N LEU A 807 66.77 -15.17 3.44
CA LEU A 807 66.95 -16.26 2.47
C LEU A 807 66.11 -16.07 1.21
N SER A 808 64.94 -15.44 1.31
CA SER A 808 64.04 -15.18 0.17
C SER A 808 64.61 -14.20 -0.86
N LEU A 809 65.59 -13.37 -0.48
CA LEU A 809 66.24 -12.43 -1.39
C LEU A 809 66.96 -13.14 -2.55
N ASN A 810 67.37 -14.39 -2.35
CA ASN A 810 68.07 -15.20 -3.34
C ASN A 810 67.13 -16.18 -4.09
N ILE A 811 65.81 -16.04 -3.90
CA ILE A 811 64.80 -16.91 -4.51
C ILE A 811 64.01 -16.11 -5.55
N GLU A 812 64.00 -16.59 -6.79
CA GLU A 812 63.14 -16.10 -7.87
C GLU A 812 61.81 -16.87 -7.81
N SER A 813 60.69 -16.15 -7.67
CA SER A 813 59.37 -16.78 -7.71
C SER A 813 58.81 -16.78 -9.14
N THR A 814 58.16 -17.88 -9.53
CA THR A 814 57.60 -18.10 -10.88
C THR A 814 56.32 -17.30 -11.17
N ILE A 815 56.17 -16.06 -10.68
CA ILE A 815 55.10 -15.13 -11.11
C ILE A 815 55.43 -14.53 -12.49
N LEU A 816 55.95 -15.36 -13.40
CA LEU A 816 55.91 -15.08 -14.83
C LEU A 816 54.57 -15.57 -15.33
N ILE A 817 53.73 -14.62 -15.71
CA ILE A 817 52.40 -14.80 -16.29
C ILE A 817 52.54 -15.74 -17.50
N ASP A 818 52.01 -16.96 -17.42
CA ASP A 818 51.60 -17.71 -18.60
C ASP A 818 50.51 -16.88 -19.30
N GLY A 819 50.92 -16.05 -20.26
CA GLY A 819 50.01 -15.46 -21.25
C GLY A 819 49.97 -13.95 -21.43
N VAL A 820 50.90 -13.13 -20.92
CA VAL A 820 51.03 -11.73 -21.38
C VAL A 820 52.50 -11.30 -21.45
N SER A 821 53.15 -11.66 -22.56
CA SER A 821 54.25 -10.87 -23.13
C SER A 821 53.62 -9.81 -24.05
N LEU A 822 54.13 -8.57 -23.95
CA LEU A 822 53.95 -7.38 -24.81
C LEU A 822 52.70 -7.27 -25.70
#